data_AF-A0A9D8YAK4-F1
#
_entry.id   AF-A0A9D8YAK4-F1
#
_cell.length_a   1.000
_cell.length_b   1.000
_cell.length_c   1.000
_cell.angle_alpha   90.00
_cell.angle_beta   90.00
_cell.angle_gamma   90.00
#
_symmetry.space_group_name_H-M   'P 1'
#
loop_
_entity.id
_entity.type
_entity.pdbx_description
1 polymer ?
#
loop_
_entity_poly.entity_id
_entity_poly.type
_entity_poly.pdbx_seq_one_letter_code
_entity_poly.pdbx_strand_id
1 'polypeptide(L)'
;MRDGPVTYIGRYVFSIGLICFFTASALSAQQTSPDSTNSRPQVTPPSNDRTTPPDAVEFQSNDSLIVDFRTGRTATLFGSSKVTHPSGTLTSGEIEMDLELNTVEATASAPEDTLSMPVLTRDSDEIRSNRILFNYKTKKGKFEAARVEVGEGHLIGSKVKNVSETEVFIEDGIYSTCPPDYLYYYIKAKKMKVVDQDEIFFTNARLYILDIPYPLVFPFGYVPSGIDQKQSGLLTPTYIFDAQASRGIGLNNVGWFQYVSDYFTTLVSADIYTSGTFAVQNRNQYRKTDKYNGSINLGYSRDQGLESTDPGFTRQINKSLGIQHSQTISPYASLSANINLRTQDYYRQNSLDIEERANATSNSKASYTYKHPEGLFNLGTSAQLVQNFSNNSTSLTGPNANFSLKTFSPFKGSASGNEPKWYENISIRYNNSLKSDFDYQPIDADSAETTFLDALFDPSAYQEATGDNDHFRFGFQQTAALSIGQLFPSQFINSSASINVNEYWYPTSIRQTFNADSNRIETEKINGFEAARDFSTSFSLSTTIYGLSNRKIGSMEGFRHTFQPRLSLSYRPDFSEEQFGYYRTVQTDTLGNTRQYSIFQNEVFSGPGSGEQRTLSVNIQNIFETKIVKRDTTGEVTEKNLKLIDNLSLSSSYNFAADSLNLSQLTTSFRSSAIDGISIVAGARFSFYQRNESGGTIDRLLIKEEGRLAQIENFNISASTSFRGGNGRLNTFTPIYRRTYDPFNQGIFSTIDPGFGYEPVAPLNSPWSLTLRFRYDWTYRFNQSPRKNATINASNISFNLTPKWRFSTSLGYDFIEEKLTPTQFALNRNLECWDLSFRISPFGENQFYLFRLTVNSSQIQTLFQKLPVLKNLERGSDRPRN
;
A
#
# COMPACT_ATOMS: atom_id res chain seq x y z
N MET A 1 19.44 -45.15 43.39
CA MET A 1 20.52 -46.02 42.86
C MET A 1 21.14 -45.27 41.69
N ARG A 2 22.21 -44.49 41.91
CA ARG A 2 23.64 -44.77 41.58
C ARG A 2 23.83 -45.07 40.07
N ASP A 3 24.65 -44.40 39.24
CA ASP A 3 25.77 -43.44 39.38
C ASP A 3 25.94 -42.62 38.06
N GLY A 4 26.66 -41.46 38.10
CA GLY A 4 26.88 -40.48 36.99
C GLY A 4 28.02 -40.82 36.00
N PRO A 5 28.78 -39.86 35.38
CA PRO A 5 28.79 -38.38 35.51
C PRO A 5 28.95 -37.58 34.17
N VAL A 6 28.86 -36.23 34.23
CA VAL A 6 29.43 -35.32 33.21
C VAL A 6 29.98 -34.06 33.90
N THR A 7 31.23 -33.67 33.60
CA THR A 7 31.98 -32.57 34.24
C THR A 7 32.78 -31.73 33.20
N TYR A 8 32.50 -30.42 33.16
CA TYR A 8 33.36 -29.21 33.02
C TYR A 8 34.31 -28.88 31.81
N ILE A 9 34.25 -27.56 31.43
CA ILE A 9 35.30 -26.59 30.94
C ILE A 9 35.92 -26.84 29.54
N GLY A 10 36.24 -25.87 28.64
CA GLY A 10 36.37 -24.41 28.68
C GLY A 10 36.93 -23.82 27.37
N ARG A 11 37.45 -22.58 27.45
CA ARG A 11 37.78 -21.58 26.40
C ARG A 11 38.96 -21.89 25.44
N TYR A 12 38.97 -21.11 24.32
CA TYR A 12 40.09 -20.45 23.59
C TYR A 12 40.73 -21.04 22.31
N VAL A 13 40.76 -20.16 21.28
CA VAL A 13 41.70 -19.89 20.16
C VAL A 13 41.99 -20.98 19.10
N PHE A 14 41.78 -20.63 17.82
CA PHE A 14 42.74 -20.92 16.74
C PHE A 14 42.63 -19.91 15.58
N SER A 15 43.77 -19.34 15.21
CA SER A 15 44.05 -18.53 14.01
C SER A 15 44.87 -19.34 13.00
N ILE A 16 45.07 -18.78 11.79
CA ILE A 16 45.78 -19.29 10.56
C ILE A 16 44.76 -19.84 9.54
N GLY A 17 44.72 -19.49 8.25
CA GLY A 17 45.56 -18.67 7.40
C GLY A 17 45.45 -19.17 5.94
N LEU A 18 44.98 -18.29 5.05
CA LEU A 18 45.37 -18.13 3.62
C LEU A 18 45.01 -19.19 2.53
N ILE A 19 44.50 -18.63 1.39
CA ILE A 19 44.68 -18.98 -0.05
C ILE A 19 43.49 -19.56 -0.86
N CYS A 20 42.91 -18.64 -1.68
CA CYS A 20 42.50 -18.67 -3.10
C CYS A 20 41.37 -19.63 -3.60
N PHE A 21 40.59 -19.36 -4.68
CA PHE A 21 40.82 -18.70 -6.00
C PHE A 21 39.48 -18.18 -6.63
N PHE A 22 39.53 -17.01 -7.30
CA PHE A 22 38.88 -16.56 -8.58
C PHE A 22 37.34 -16.37 -8.70
N THR A 23 36.74 -15.37 -9.39
CA THR A 23 37.08 -14.63 -10.63
C THR A 23 36.42 -13.21 -10.75
N ALA A 24 37.15 -12.27 -11.40
CA ALA A 24 36.79 -11.29 -12.49
C ALA A 24 35.54 -10.36 -12.36
N SER A 25 35.50 -9.09 -12.81
CA SER A 25 36.39 -8.23 -13.62
C SER A 25 35.76 -6.82 -13.76
N ALA A 26 36.57 -5.77 -13.86
CA ALA A 26 36.24 -4.58 -14.67
C ALA A 26 37.54 -3.90 -15.17
N LEU A 27 37.63 -3.82 -16.50
CA LEU A 27 38.70 -3.26 -17.31
C LEU A 27 38.69 -1.72 -17.27
N SER A 28 39.86 -1.11 -17.26
CA SER A 28 40.10 0.20 -17.87
C SER A 28 41.41 0.11 -18.65
N ALA A 29 41.32 0.41 -19.94
CA ALA A 29 42.37 0.24 -20.91
C ALA A 29 43.36 1.42 -20.89
N GLN A 30 44.63 1.06 -21.01
CA GLN A 30 45.78 1.94 -21.11
C GLN A 30 46.16 2.03 -22.59
N GLN A 31 46.28 3.24 -23.13
CA GLN A 31 46.89 3.52 -24.42
C GLN A 31 48.25 4.19 -24.18
N THR A 32 49.30 3.53 -24.67
CA THR A 32 50.69 4.01 -24.70
C THR A 32 51.06 4.50 -26.10
N SER A 33 51.90 5.55 -26.17
CA SER A 33 53.10 5.77 -27.04
C SER A 33 53.30 7.28 -27.38
N PRO A 34 54.47 7.77 -27.81
CA PRO A 34 55.82 7.66 -27.21
C PRO A 34 56.64 9.00 -27.25
N ASP A 35 57.82 8.98 -26.60
CA ASP A 35 59.09 9.69 -26.90
C ASP A 35 59.19 11.24 -27.02
N SER A 36 59.96 11.88 -26.12
CA SER A 36 61.40 12.19 -26.34
C SER A 36 61.94 13.41 -25.54
N THR A 37 63.11 13.18 -24.94
CA THR A 37 64.28 14.06 -24.69
C THR A 37 64.27 15.33 -23.80
N ASN A 38 65.23 15.29 -22.85
CA ASN A 38 66.07 16.35 -22.29
C ASN A 38 65.49 17.39 -21.32
N SER A 39 65.82 17.26 -20.03
CA SER A 39 66.75 18.21 -19.36
C SER A 39 67.11 17.83 -17.91
N ARG A 40 68.36 18.16 -17.58
CA ARG A 40 69.21 18.03 -16.36
C ARG A 40 68.58 17.92 -14.95
N PRO A 41 69.33 17.34 -13.98
CA PRO A 41 68.88 17.14 -12.61
C PRO A 41 68.89 18.45 -11.80
N GLN A 42 67.80 18.78 -11.11
CA GLN A 42 67.82 19.75 -10.03
C GLN A 42 67.90 19.03 -8.67
N VAL A 43 68.91 19.46 -7.93
CA VAL A 43 69.25 19.09 -6.56
C VAL A 43 68.10 19.48 -5.62
N THR A 44 67.59 18.53 -4.86
CA THR A 44 66.69 18.77 -3.72
C THR A 44 67.46 19.47 -2.59
N PRO A 45 66.99 20.59 -2.03
CA PRO A 45 67.50 21.09 -0.76
C PRO A 45 66.94 20.24 0.40
N PRO A 46 67.66 20.15 1.53
CA PRO A 46 67.24 19.35 2.68
C PRO A 46 65.98 19.93 3.34
N SER A 47 65.06 19.06 3.74
CA SER A 47 63.91 19.39 4.58
C SER A 47 64.38 19.84 5.96
N ASN A 48 64.25 21.13 6.26
CA ASN A 48 64.30 21.63 7.63
C ASN A 48 62.98 21.29 8.31
N ASP A 49 62.94 20.14 8.96
CA ASP A 49 61.85 19.77 9.86
C ASP A 49 62.02 20.55 11.18
N ARG A 50 61.67 21.84 11.15
CA ARG A 50 61.38 22.59 12.37
C ARG A 50 60.00 22.14 12.81
N THR A 51 59.95 21.35 13.88
CA THR A 51 58.70 21.04 14.58
C THR A 51 58.06 22.36 15.04
N THR A 52 57.11 22.85 14.26
CA THR A 52 56.30 24.02 14.59
C THR A 52 55.57 23.73 15.91
N PRO A 53 55.61 24.63 16.90
CA PRO A 53 54.83 24.46 18.13
C PRO A 53 53.34 24.22 17.80
N PRO A 54 52.63 23.36 18.56
CA PRO A 54 51.26 23.00 18.24
C PRO A 54 50.27 24.17 18.18
N ASP A 55 50.58 25.33 18.80
CA ASP A 55 49.77 26.56 18.78
C ASP A 55 50.44 27.70 17.97
N ALA A 56 51.35 27.38 17.06
CA ALA A 56 52.01 28.40 16.24
C ALA A 56 51.04 29.00 15.21
N VAL A 57 51.10 30.32 15.07
CA VAL A 57 50.41 31.05 14.00
C VAL A 57 51.36 31.10 12.79
N GLU A 58 51.00 30.40 11.73
CA GLU A 58 51.71 30.45 10.45
C GLU A 58 51.05 31.51 9.56
N PHE A 59 51.83 32.39 8.95
CA PHE A 59 51.28 33.46 8.12
C PHE A 59 52.11 33.67 6.85
N GLN A 60 51.43 34.01 5.77
CA GLN A 60 51.98 34.24 4.44
C GLN A 60 51.30 35.46 3.82
N SER A 61 52.09 36.40 3.31
CA SER A 61 51.63 37.56 2.53
C SER A 61 52.24 37.49 1.13
N ASN A 62 51.47 37.85 0.10
CA ASN A 62 51.99 37.90 -1.27
C ASN A 62 52.66 39.24 -1.61
N ASP A 63 52.18 40.35 -1.03
CA ASP A 63 52.69 41.69 -1.35
C ASP A 63 53.68 42.18 -0.29
N SER A 64 53.19 42.46 0.93
CA SER A 64 54.04 43.00 2.00
C SER A 64 53.58 42.60 3.40
N LEU A 65 54.51 42.67 4.36
CA LEU A 65 54.28 42.44 5.79
C LEU A 65 54.86 43.63 6.57
N ILE A 66 54.03 44.29 7.37
CA ILE A 66 54.44 45.34 8.29
C ILE A 66 54.29 44.79 9.71
N VAL A 67 55.37 44.83 10.49
CA VAL A 67 55.33 44.44 11.91
C VAL A 67 55.70 45.65 12.75
N ASP A 68 54.81 46.07 13.64
CA ASP A 68 55.09 47.09 14.64
C ASP A 68 55.25 46.42 16.02
N PHE A 69 56.32 46.80 16.71
CA PHE A 69 56.64 46.37 18.07
C PHE A 69 56.74 47.55 19.04
N ARG A 70 56.53 48.79 18.57
CA ARG A 70 56.76 50.03 19.32
C ARG A 70 55.53 50.49 20.11
N THR A 71 54.34 50.23 19.58
CA THR A 71 53.03 50.72 20.10
C THR A 71 52.06 49.60 20.44
N GLY A 72 52.42 48.36 20.12
CA GLY A 72 51.70 47.10 20.32
C GLY A 72 52.49 45.99 19.59
N ARG A 73 52.15 44.72 19.74
CA ARG A 73 52.73 43.64 18.92
C ARG A 73 51.80 43.32 17.75
N THR A 74 51.75 44.19 16.77
CA THR A 74 50.83 44.06 15.61
C THR A 74 51.59 43.72 14.33
N ALA A 75 50.96 42.92 13.46
CA ALA A 75 51.51 42.52 12.17
C ALA A 75 50.42 42.58 11.09
N THR A 76 50.61 43.42 10.07
CA THR A 76 49.66 43.59 8.95
C THR A 76 50.23 42.97 7.67
N LEU A 77 49.46 42.05 7.08
CA LEU A 77 49.75 41.36 5.83
C LEU A 77 48.93 41.95 4.69
N PHE A 78 49.57 42.22 3.55
CA PHE A 78 48.93 42.77 2.36
C PHE A 78 49.06 41.84 1.15
N GLY A 79 48.11 41.98 0.22
CA GLY A 79 47.94 41.08 -0.93
C GLY A 79 47.26 39.78 -0.53
N SER A 80 47.16 38.80 -1.43
CA SER A 80 46.56 37.48 -1.13
C SER A 80 47.27 36.79 0.05
N SER A 81 46.75 37.05 1.25
CA SER A 81 47.37 36.75 2.53
C SER A 81 46.63 35.61 3.19
N LYS A 82 47.37 34.78 3.91
CA LYS A 82 46.87 33.58 4.57
C LYS A 82 47.47 33.47 5.96
N VAL A 83 46.62 33.35 6.98
CA VAL A 83 47.02 33.06 8.36
C VAL A 83 46.41 31.72 8.74
N THR A 84 47.24 30.80 9.23
CA THR A 84 46.88 29.42 9.57
C THR A 84 47.21 29.17 11.04
N HIS A 85 46.24 28.63 11.77
CA HIS A 85 46.36 28.19 13.17
C HIS A 85 45.51 26.92 13.33
N PRO A 86 45.76 26.03 14.32
CA PRO A 86 44.91 24.85 14.54
C PRO A 86 43.42 25.17 14.72
N SER A 87 43.08 26.39 15.13
CA SER A 87 41.69 26.84 15.27
C SER A 87 41.01 27.27 13.96
N GLY A 88 41.75 27.37 12.86
CA GLY A 88 41.23 27.81 11.56
C GLY A 88 42.28 28.47 10.65
N THR A 89 41.93 28.57 9.37
CA THR A 89 42.69 29.27 8.32
C THR A 89 41.92 30.49 7.86
N LEU A 90 42.55 31.67 7.89
CA LEU A 90 41.98 32.93 7.42
C LEU A 90 42.72 33.41 6.18
N THR A 91 42.00 33.65 5.09
CA THR A 91 42.56 34.21 3.85
C THR A 91 41.87 35.52 3.49
N SER A 92 42.62 36.54 3.08
CA SER A 92 42.07 37.82 2.63
C SER A 92 43.13 38.66 1.89
N GLY A 93 42.73 39.82 1.35
CA GLY A 93 43.63 40.81 0.74
C GLY A 93 44.42 41.65 1.75
N GLU A 94 43.89 41.80 2.96
CA GLU A 94 44.56 42.44 4.08
C GLU A 94 44.22 41.68 5.37
N ILE A 95 45.25 41.33 6.17
CA ILE A 95 45.07 40.68 7.47
C ILE A 95 45.95 41.39 8.51
N GLU A 96 45.35 42.06 9.46
CA GLU A 96 46.00 42.61 10.65
C GLU A 96 45.95 41.60 11.80
N MET A 97 47.08 41.33 12.43
CA MET A 97 47.21 40.42 13.56
C MET A 97 47.70 41.19 14.78
N ASP A 98 46.95 41.15 15.88
CA ASP A 98 47.39 41.61 17.18
C ASP A 98 47.79 40.40 18.04
N LEU A 99 49.09 40.27 18.26
CA LEU A 99 49.70 39.13 18.96
C LEU A 99 49.54 39.23 20.49
N GLU A 100 49.22 40.40 21.05
CA GLU A 100 48.94 40.55 22.49
C GLU A 100 47.51 40.12 22.81
N LEU A 101 46.56 40.61 22.01
CA LEU A 101 45.14 40.30 22.16
C LEU A 101 44.76 38.95 21.55
N ASN A 102 45.66 38.33 20.80
CA ASN A 102 45.44 37.10 20.05
C ASN A 102 44.28 37.22 19.04
N THR A 103 44.19 38.37 18.36
CA THR A 103 43.14 38.68 17.39
C THR A 103 43.70 38.85 16.00
N VAL A 104 42.93 38.42 15.01
CA VAL A 104 43.18 38.66 13.59
C VAL A 104 41.98 39.39 13.01
N GLU A 105 42.22 40.49 12.31
CA GLU A 105 41.24 41.26 11.57
C GLU A 105 41.55 41.15 10.08
N ALA A 106 40.58 40.75 9.27
CA ALA A 106 40.74 40.60 7.84
C ALA A 106 39.69 41.41 7.07
N THR A 107 40.14 42.08 6.02
CA THR A 107 39.34 42.88 5.10
C THR A 107 39.83 42.70 3.66
N ALA A 108 38.93 42.87 2.69
CA ALA A 108 39.33 42.95 1.29
C ALA A 108 40.27 44.16 1.08
N SER A 109 41.18 44.08 0.11
CA SER A 109 42.11 45.18 -0.19
C SER A 109 41.38 46.46 -0.66
N ALA A 110 40.16 46.31 -1.18
CA ALA A 110 39.22 47.39 -1.44
C ALA A 110 37.79 46.91 -1.16
N PRO A 111 36.84 47.80 -0.77
CA PRO A 111 35.46 47.41 -0.43
C PRO A 111 34.69 46.68 -1.55
N GLU A 112 35.10 46.86 -2.81
CA GLU A 112 34.47 46.29 -4.00
C GLU A 112 35.23 45.07 -4.59
N ASP A 113 36.37 44.72 -4.00
CA ASP A 113 37.19 43.58 -4.44
C ASP A 113 36.68 42.26 -3.87
N THR A 114 35.88 41.56 -4.66
CA THR A 114 35.32 40.24 -4.32
C THR A 114 36.33 39.10 -4.36
N LEU A 115 37.49 39.28 -5.02
CA LEU A 115 38.53 38.24 -5.14
C LEU A 115 39.40 38.14 -3.89
N SER A 116 39.53 39.24 -3.14
CA SER A 116 40.31 39.31 -1.90
C SER A 116 39.45 39.29 -0.63
N MET A 117 38.17 38.99 -0.77
CA MET A 117 37.21 38.94 0.35
C MET A 117 37.66 37.95 1.44
N PRO A 118 37.56 38.34 2.72
CA PRO A 118 37.88 37.47 3.85
C PRO A 118 37.14 36.14 3.83
N VAL A 119 37.88 35.04 3.98
CA VAL A 119 37.35 33.69 4.15
C VAL A 119 38.02 33.03 5.35
N LEU A 120 37.23 32.66 6.35
CA LEU A 120 37.66 31.85 7.48
C LEU A 120 37.22 30.40 7.26
N THR A 121 38.17 29.50 7.11
CA THR A 121 37.95 28.05 6.98
C THR A 121 38.25 27.36 8.31
N ARG A 122 37.29 26.61 8.84
CA ARG A 122 37.44 25.81 10.07
C ARG A 122 36.86 24.43 9.83
N ASP A 123 37.65 23.38 10.04
CA ASP A 123 37.26 22.01 9.77
C ASP A 123 36.69 21.83 8.34
N SER A 124 35.37 21.74 8.18
CA SER A 124 34.65 21.70 6.88
C SER A 124 33.93 22.99 6.48
N ASP A 125 33.89 23.99 7.36
CA ASP A 125 33.03 25.17 7.21
C ASP A 125 33.80 26.36 6.64
N GLU A 126 33.24 27.00 5.61
CA GLU A 126 33.76 28.25 5.03
C GLU A 126 32.86 29.43 5.39
N ILE A 127 33.39 30.38 6.17
CA ILE A 127 32.69 31.62 6.51
C ILE A 127 33.27 32.75 5.67
N ARG A 128 32.44 33.28 4.77
CA ARG A 128 32.77 34.44 3.93
C ARG A 128 32.15 35.71 4.51
N SER A 129 32.92 36.78 4.59
CA SER A 129 32.45 38.04 5.17
C SER A 129 33.22 39.25 4.63
N ASN A 130 32.63 40.45 4.68
CA ASN A 130 33.30 41.67 4.26
C ASN A 130 34.43 42.06 5.23
N ARG A 131 34.23 41.77 6.51
CA ARG A 131 35.23 41.96 7.57
C ARG A 131 35.13 40.85 8.59
N ILE A 132 36.26 40.22 8.91
CA ILE A 132 36.36 39.16 9.91
C ILE A 132 37.29 39.62 11.01
N LEU A 133 36.78 39.80 12.23
CA LEU A 133 37.59 39.94 13.43
C LEU A 133 37.48 38.65 14.25
N PHE A 134 38.58 37.94 14.46
CA PHE A 134 38.57 36.63 15.10
C PHE A 134 39.68 36.50 16.14
N ASN A 135 39.38 35.90 17.28
CA ASN A 135 40.35 35.62 18.34
C ASN A 135 40.69 34.13 18.34
N TYR A 136 41.91 33.76 17.92
CA TYR A 136 42.28 32.35 17.73
C TYR A 136 42.44 31.56 19.05
N LYS A 137 42.57 32.25 20.19
CA LYS A 137 42.63 31.63 21.52
C LYS A 137 41.25 31.35 22.12
N THR A 138 40.36 32.34 22.09
CA THR A 138 39.00 32.23 22.66
C THR A 138 37.97 31.73 21.66
N LYS A 139 38.35 31.65 20.37
CA LYS A 139 37.50 31.29 19.23
C LYS A 139 36.30 32.21 19.01
N LYS A 140 36.29 33.38 19.67
CA LYS A 140 35.27 34.43 19.51
C LYS A 140 35.55 35.24 18.26
N GLY A 141 34.51 35.76 17.63
CA GLY A 141 34.62 36.50 16.40
C GLY A 141 33.44 37.42 16.12
N LYS A 142 33.68 38.34 15.19
CA LYS A 142 32.70 39.27 14.63
C LYS A 142 32.86 39.26 13.12
N PHE A 143 31.74 39.23 12.43
CA PHE A 143 31.67 39.17 10.98
C PHE A 143 30.70 40.25 10.49
N GLU A 144 31.12 41.05 9.50
CA GLU A 144 30.26 42.05 8.83
C GLU A 144 29.76 41.48 7.50
N ALA A 145 28.46 41.20 7.43
CA ALA A 145 27.81 40.34 6.44
C ALA A 145 28.40 38.92 6.47
N ALA A 146 27.65 37.96 7.01
CA ALA A 146 28.07 36.56 6.96
C ALA A 146 26.90 35.64 6.59
N ARG A 147 27.25 34.59 5.87
CA ARG A 147 26.37 33.46 5.56
C ARG A 147 26.85 32.26 6.35
N VAL A 148 25.92 31.61 7.04
CA VAL A 148 26.17 30.42 7.84
C VAL A 148 25.14 29.37 7.45
N GLU A 149 25.58 28.12 7.32
CA GLU A 149 24.68 26.98 7.16
C GLU A 149 24.34 26.42 8.55
N VAL A 150 23.04 26.23 8.83
CA VAL A 150 22.53 25.82 10.14
C VAL A 150 21.46 24.74 9.92
N GLY A 151 21.75 23.49 10.28
CA GLY A 151 20.87 22.34 10.02
C GLY A 151 20.59 22.14 8.52
N GLU A 152 19.31 22.18 8.12
CA GLU A 152 18.85 22.09 6.71
C GLU A 152 18.65 23.47 6.05
N GLY A 153 19.07 24.57 6.69
CA GLY A 153 18.80 25.93 6.23
C GLY A 153 20.02 26.85 6.17
N HIS A 154 19.83 27.99 5.51
CA HIS A 154 20.80 29.05 5.35
C HIS A 154 20.40 30.27 6.17
N LEU A 155 21.37 30.82 6.88
CA LEU A 155 21.22 31.98 7.75
C LEU A 155 22.15 33.09 7.27
N ILE A 156 21.58 34.25 6.99
CA ILE A 156 22.30 35.42 6.46
C ILE A 156 22.09 36.57 7.45
N GLY A 157 23.15 37.24 7.86
CA GLY A 157 23.08 38.35 8.80
C GLY A 157 23.99 39.50 8.41
N SER A 158 23.57 40.74 8.72
CA SER A 158 24.38 41.95 8.47
C SER A 158 25.54 42.08 9.45
N LYS A 159 25.32 41.66 10.71
CA LYS A 159 26.37 41.56 11.73
C LYS A 159 26.20 40.26 12.48
N VAL A 160 27.27 39.46 12.50
CA VAL A 160 27.29 38.17 13.19
C VAL A 160 28.37 38.21 14.27
N LYS A 161 28.03 37.75 15.47
CA LYS A 161 28.93 37.72 16.63
C LYS A 161 28.82 36.36 17.30
N ASN A 162 29.87 35.56 17.25
CA ASN A 162 29.97 34.33 18.04
C ASN A 162 30.64 34.62 19.39
N VAL A 163 29.96 34.26 20.48
CA VAL A 163 30.43 34.46 21.85
C VAL A 163 31.03 33.21 22.46
N SER A 164 30.72 32.04 21.88
CA SER A 164 31.31 30.73 22.15
C SER A 164 31.31 29.91 20.85
N GLU A 165 31.75 28.65 20.91
CA GLU A 165 31.61 27.71 19.77
C GLU A 165 30.14 27.38 19.45
N THR A 166 29.25 27.48 20.44
CA THR A 166 27.85 27.07 20.32
C THR A 166 26.87 28.23 20.24
N GLU A 167 27.25 29.45 20.64
CA GLU A 167 26.35 30.60 20.68
C GLU A 167 26.74 31.71 19.71
N VAL A 168 25.83 32.01 18.78
CA VAL A 168 26.01 33.04 17.75
C VAL A 168 24.84 34.02 17.79
N PHE A 169 25.13 35.32 17.82
CA PHE A 169 24.13 36.39 17.73
C PHE A 169 24.19 37.04 16.35
N ILE A 170 23.01 37.36 15.81
CA ILE A 170 22.86 37.86 14.45
C ILE A 170 21.93 39.07 14.45
N GLU A 171 22.37 40.16 13.84
CA GLU A 171 21.57 41.35 13.56
C GLU A 171 21.07 41.33 12.11
N ASP A 172 19.83 41.78 11.90
CA ASP A 172 19.10 41.74 10.63
C ASP A 172 19.16 40.38 9.93
N GLY A 173 18.91 39.33 10.71
CA GLY A 173 18.98 37.94 10.27
C GLY A 173 17.86 37.57 9.29
N ILE A 174 18.23 36.79 8.29
CA ILE A 174 17.35 36.15 7.31
C ILE A 174 17.60 34.65 7.38
N TYR A 175 16.56 33.87 7.64
CA TYR A 175 16.63 32.41 7.65
C TYR A 175 15.71 31.81 6.57
N SER A 176 16.22 30.83 5.83
CA SER A 176 15.45 30.09 4.83
C SER A 176 16.03 28.70 4.59
N THR A 177 15.20 27.71 4.25
CA THR A 177 15.68 26.43 3.70
C THR A 177 15.78 26.43 2.18
N CYS A 178 15.59 27.59 1.54
CA CYS A 178 15.80 27.73 0.12
C CYS A 178 17.26 27.90 -0.23
N PRO A 179 17.69 27.43 -1.42
CA PRO A 179 19.03 27.72 -1.92
C PRO A 179 19.31 29.22 -1.88
N PRO A 180 20.53 29.63 -1.46
CA PRO A 180 20.84 31.02 -1.15
C PRO A 180 20.89 31.94 -2.38
N ASP A 181 20.93 31.38 -3.59
CA ASP A 181 20.92 32.15 -4.84
C ASP A 181 19.58 32.85 -5.06
N TYR A 182 18.47 32.23 -4.63
CA TYR A 182 17.14 32.82 -4.67
C TYR A 182 16.24 32.30 -3.55
N LEU A 183 15.93 33.17 -2.59
CA LEU A 183 15.11 32.83 -1.44
C LEU A 183 13.61 32.97 -1.77
N TYR A 184 12.98 31.89 -2.26
CA TYR A 184 11.53 31.88 -2.54
C TYR A 184 10.66 32.19 -1.32
N TYR A 185 11.16 31.90 -0.12
CA TYR A 185 10.61 32.38 1.14
C TYR A 185 11.73 32.59 2.14
N TYR A 186 11.54 33.45 3.14
CA TYR A 186 12.46 33.61 4.26
C TYR A 186 11.79 34.26 5.46
N ILE A 187 12.38 34.04 6.63
CA ILE A 187 12.00 34.70 7.86
C ILE A 187 13.05 35.77 8.14
N LYS A 188 12.61 37.02 8.25
CA LYS A 188 13.47 38.15 8.58
C LYS A 188 13.19 38.63 9.98
N ALA A 189 14.23 38.80 10.80
CA ALA A 189 14.12 39.32 12.16
C ALA A 189 15.28 40.28 12.44
N LYS A 190 15.04 41.32 13.22
CA LYS A 190 16.09 42.28 13.59
C LYS A 190 17.19 41.64 14.46
N LYS A 191 16.82 40.66 15.27
CA LYS A 191 17.74 39.92 16.15
C LYS A 191 17.42 38.43 16.10
N MET A 192 18.45 37.64 15.85
CA MET A 192 18.42 36.18 15.94
C MET A 192 19.59 35.68 16.81
N LYS A 193 19.42 34.50 17.44
CA LYS A 193 20.45 33.80 18.20
C LYS A 193 20.46 32.34 17.77
N VAL A 194 21.62 31.81 17.40
CA VAL A 194 21.84 30.38 17.19
C VAL A 194 22.47 29.78 18.43
N VAL A 195 21.97 28.63 18.87
CA VAL A 195 22.49 27.84 19.99
C VAL A 195 22.81 26.43 19.52
N ASP A 196 23.94 25.89 19.95
CA ASP A 196 24.46 24.55 19.66
C ASP A 196 24.54 24.23 18.15
N GLN A 197 24.76 25.26 17.32
CA GLN A 197 24.84 25.21 15.85
C GLN A 197 23.55 24.78 15.13
N ASP A 198 22.42 24.76 15.86
CA ASP A 198 21.26 23.97 15.45
C ASP A 198 19.92 24.66 15.79
N GLU A 199 19.81 25.35 16.92
CA GLU A 199 18.56 26.01 17.33
C GLU A 199 18.59 27.52 17.05
N ILE A 200 17.63 28.03 16.27
CA ILE A 200 17.57 29.46 15.90
C ILE A 200 16.45 30.14 16.67
N PHE A 201 16.77 31.03 17.59
CA PHE A 201 15.82 31.91 18.29
C PHE A 201 15.71 33.25 17.59
N PHE A 202 14.51 33.82 17.53
CA PHE A 202 14.28 35.13 16.92
C PHE A 202 13.24 35.96 17.70
N THR A 203 13.31 37.27 17.53
CA THR A 203 12.34 38.23 18.09
C THR A 203 11.82 39.15 16.99
N ASN A 204 10.51 39.45 17.00
CA ASN A 204 9.83 40.27 16.01
C ASN A 204 10.16 39.85 14.56
N ALA A 205 10.03 38.55 14.29
CA ALA A 205 10.28 38.01 12.97
C ALA A 205 9.05 38.16 12.07
N ARG A 206 9.27 38.36 10.77
CA ARG A 206 8.23 38.39 9.75
C ARG A 206 8.59 37.43 8.62
N LEU A 207 7.59 36.71 8.14
CA LEU A 207 7.73 35.86 6.97
C LEU A 207 7.62 36.70 5.69
N TYR A 208 8.47 36.39 4.73
CA TYR A 208 8.43 36.89 3.37
C TYR A 208 8.28 35.70 2.41
N ILE A 209 7.37 35.81 1.45
CA ILE A 209 7.19 34.84 0.37
C ILE A 209 7.34 35.62 -0.94
N LEU A 210 8.29 35.23 -1.80
CA LEU A 210 8.63 35.96 -3.03
C LEU A 210 8.87 37.46 -2.76
N ASP A 211 9.60 37.77 -1.68
CA ASP A 211 9.85 39.14 -1.18
C ASP A 211 8.61 39.94 -0.73
N ILE A 212 7.42 39.33 -0.73
CA ILE A 212 6.20 39.96 -0.24
C ILE A 212 6.07 39.70 1.27
N PRO A 213 5.98 40.74 2.11
CA PRO A 213 5.81 40.58 3.55
C PRO A 213 4.44 39.96 3.84
N TYR A 214 4.43 38.79 4.47
CA TYR A 214 3.20 38.15 4.92
C TYR A 214 2.65 38.91 6.16
N PRO A 215 1.32 39.00 6.35
CA PRO A 215 0.73 39.81 7.43
C PRO A 215 1.11 39.36 8.85
N LEU A 216 1.53 38.11 8.99
CA LEU A 216 1.82 37.49 10.27
C LEU A 216 3.21 37.88 10.80
N VAL A 217 3.25 38.49 11.99
CA VAL A 217 4.47 38.86 12.71
C VAL A 217 4.59 38.00 13.97
N PHE A 218 5.73 37.35 14.13
CA PHE A 218 6.04 36.52 15.29
C PHE A 218 6.79 37.36 16.33
N PRO A 219 6.21 37.67 17.50
CA PRO A 219 6.87 38.50 18.52
C PRO A 219 8.12 37.80 19.08
N PHE A 220 8.08 36.48 19.22
CA PHE A 220 9.21 35.62 19.58
C PHE A 220 8.96 34.20 19.03
N GLY A 221 10.02 33.46 18.74
CA GLY A 221 9.92 32.07 18.28
C GLY A 221 11.30 31.41 18.18
N TYR A 222 11.30 30.11 17.89
CA TYR A 222 12.53 29.39 17.59
C TYR A 222 12.31 28.33 16.50
N VAL A 223 13.32 28.08 15.67
CA VAL A 223 13.39 26.99 14.69
C VAL A 223 14.29 25.90 15.28
N PRO A 224 13.77 24.68 15.54
CA PRO A 224 14.60 23.55 15.98
C PRO A 224 15.42 22.98 14.81
N SER A 225 16.65 22.50 15.05
CA SER A 225 17.42 21.73 14.03
C SER A 225 16.88 20.33 13.80
N GLY A 226 16.19 19.76 14.79
CA GLY A 226 15.67 18.41 14.73
C GLY A 226 14.30 18.34 14.06
N ILE A 227 14.12 17.31 13.23
CA ILE A 227 12.77 16.78 12.98
C ILE A 227 12.34 16.12 14.30
N ASP A 228 11.72 16.87 15.22
CA ASP A 228 11.06 16.20 16.35
C ASP A 228 10.05 15.22 15.71
N GLN A 229 10.24 13.92 15.92
CA GLN A 229 9.37 12.89 15.31
C GLN A 229 7.91 12.98 15.77
N LYS A 230 7.61 13.87 16.73
CA LYS A 230 6.38 13.95 17.52
C LYS A 230 5.92 15.40 17.63
N GLN A 231 5.40 15.97 16.54
CA GLN A 231 4.96 17.38 16.51
C GLN A 231 3.47 17.49 16.26
N SER A 232 2.83 18.41 16.99
CA SER A 232 1.44 18.81 16.78
C SER A 232 1.38 20.07 15.92
N GLY A 233 0.33 20.24 15.14
CA GLY A 233 0.22 21.40 14.26
C GLY A 233 -0.98 21.48 13.34
N LEU A 234 -1.17 22.66 12.76
CA LEU A 234 -2.12 22.93 11.70
C LEU A 234 -1.83 22.08 10.45
N LEU A 235 -2.91 21.57 9.86
CA LEU A 235 -2.90 20.88 8.57
C LEU A 235 -2.77 21.90 7.44
N THR A 236 -2.12 21.50 6.34
CA THR A 236 -2.01 22.38 5.16
C THR A 236 -3.35 22.42 4.42
N PRO A 237 -4.00 23.59 4.33
CA PRO A 237 -5.24 23.70 3.59
C PRO A 237 -5.00 23.50 2.09
N THR A 238 -6.00 22.99 1.39
CA THR A 238 -5.96 22.68 -0.04
C THR A 238 -7.14 23.34 -0.73
N TYR A 239 -6.87 24.13 -1.76
CA TYR A 239 -7.94 24.74 -2.54
C TYR A 239 -8.54 23.69 -3.47
N ILE A 240 -9.86 23.61 -3.48
CA ILE A 240 -10.60 22.73 -4.37
C ILE A 240 -11.69 23.53 -5.06
N PHE A 241 -11.90 23.27 -6.34
CA PHE A 241 -13.17 23.54 -6.99
C PHE A 241 -13.83 22.20 -7.24
N ASP A 242 -14.99 22.03 -6.62
CA ASP A 242 -15.79 20.82 -6.70
C ASP A 242 -17.10 21.15 -7.40
N ALA A 243 -17.21 20.71 -8.66
CA ALA A 243 -18.43 20.90 -9.44
C ALA A 243 -19.54 19.95 -8.97
N GLN A 244 -19.23 18.98 -8.09
CA GLN A 244 -20.20 18.06 -7.55
C GLN A 244 -21.21 18.77 -6.65
N ALA A 245 -22.50 18.44 -6.80
CA ALA A 245 -23.59 18.92 -5.96
C ALA A 245 -23.62 20.46 -5.80
N SER A 246 -23.09 21.18 -6.79
CA SER A 246 -22.91 22.64 -6.73
C SER A 246 -22.14 23.12 -5.48
N ARG A 247 -21.20 22.31 -4.96
CA ARG A 247 -20.38 22.67 -3.79
C ARG A 247 -19.57 23.94 -4.03
N GLY A 248 -19.05 24.08 -5.24
CA GLY A 248 -18.32 25.25 -5.71
C GLY A 248 -16.88 25.25 -5.21
N ILE A 249 -16.37 26.43 -4.85
CA ILE A 249 -15.01 26.58 -4.34
C ILE A 249 -15.00 26.17 -2.87
N GLY A 250 -13.99 25.41 -2.47
CA GLY A 250 -13.82 24.99 -1.10
C GLY A 250 -12.36 25.02 -0.65
N LEU A 251 -12.21 24.93 0.67
CA LEU A 251 -10.94 24.76 1.34
C LEU A 251 -10.98 23.44 2.09
N ASN A 252 -10.24 22.47 1.60
CA ASN A 252 -10.11 21.15 2.21
C ASN A 252 -8.96 21.13 3.21
N ASN A 253 -9.01 20.18 4.14
CA ASN A 253 -7.94 19.87 5.08
C ASN A 253 -7.59 21.05 6.01
N VAL A 254 -8.58 21.85 6.40
CA VAL A 254 -8.44 22.86 7.45
C VAL A 254 -8.54 22.15 8.79
N GLY A 255 -7.46 22.05 9.55
CA GLY A 255 -7.51 21.24 10.77
C GLY A 255 -6.26 21.27 11.61
N TRP A 256 -6.23 20.38 12.60
CA TRP A 256 -5.15 20.23 13.57
C TRP A 256 -4.78 18.76 13.74
N PHE A 257 -3.49 18.47 13.66
CA PHE A 257 -2.86 17.22 14.07
C PHE A 257 -2.30 17.38 15.48
N GLN A 258 -2.62 16.44 16.37
CA GLN A 258 -2.15 16.43 17.75
C GLN A 258 -1.41 15.12 18.05
N TYR A 259 -0.18 15.29 18.51
CA TYR A 259 0.55 14.24 19.21
C TYR A 259 0.10 14.23 20.68
N VAL A 260 -0.65 13.20 21.10
CA VAL A 260 -1.23 13.15 22.46
C VAL A 260 -0.35 12.32 23.40
N SER A 261 0.21 11.21 22.91
CA SER A 261 1.16 10.37 23.65
C SER A 261 2.01 9.52 22.71
N ASP A 262 2.99 8.82 23.28
CA ASP A 262 3.86 7.84 22.61
C ASP A 262 3.13 6.77 21.80
N TYR A 263 1.88 6.50 22.14
CA TYR A 263 1.07 5.44 21.56
C TYR A 263 -0.22 5.94 20.91
N PHE A 264 -0.47 7.25 20.88
CA PHE A 264 -1.74 7.83 20.43
C PHE A 264 -1.57 9.19 19.76
N THR A 265 -2.08 9.32 18.54
CA THR A 265 -2.17 10.59 17.79
C THR A 265 -3.60 10.80 17.31
N THR A 266 -3.99 12.05 17.12
CA THR A 266 -5.30 12.41 16.58
C THR A 266 -5.19 13.54 15.58
N LEU A 267 -6.00 13.50 14.52
CA LEU A 267 -6.11 14.52 13.49
C LEU A 267 -7.57 14.89 13.38
N VAL A 268 -7.89 16.17 13.48
CA VAL A 268 -9.23 16.70 13.20
C VAL A 268 -9.12 17.65 12.02
N SER A 269 -9.87 17.40 10.94
CA SER A 269 -9.90 18.23 9.75
C SER A 269 -11.33 18.57 9.36
N ALA A 270 -11.50 19.72 8.73
CA ALA A 270 -12.73 20.17 8.13
C ALA A 270 -12.50 20.59 6.68
N ASP A 271 -13.47 20.27 5.83
CA ASP A 271 -13.58 20.74 4.46
C ASP A 271 -14.78 21.68 4.41
N ILE A 272 -14.58 22.90 3.91
CA ILE A 272 -15.60 23.96 3.93
C ILE A 272 -15.76 24.51 2.51
N TYR A 273 -16.99 24.65 2.04
CA TYR A 273 -17.30 25.06 0.67
C TYR A 273 -18.19 26.31 0.63
N THR A 274 -18.15 27.06 -0.47
CA THR A 274 -18.94 28.29 -0.68
C THR A 274 -20.46 28.05 -0.67
N SER A 275 -20.91 26.82 -0.96
CA SER A 275 -22.30 26.38 -0.83
C SER A 275 -22.81 26.28 0.63
N GLY A 276 -21.93 26.39 1.62
CA GLY A 276 -22.25 26.08 3.02
C GLY A 276 -22.26 24.57 3.33
N THR A 277 -21.86 23.74 2.36
CA THR A 277 -21.46 22.35 2.60
C THR A 277 -20.21 22.33 3.46
N PHE A 278 -20.18 21.44 4.45
CA PHE A 278 -18.97 21.15 5.22
C PHE A 278 -18.87 19.67 5.57
N ALA A 279 -17.63 19.18 5.65
CA ALA A 279 -17.31 17.85 6.15
C ALA A 279 -16.29 17.97 7.29
N VAL A 280 -16.42 17.14 8.32
CA VAL A 280 -15.48 17.02 9.44
C VAL A 280 -15.02 15.57 9.49
N GLN A 281 -13.71 15.38 9.57
CA GLN A 281 -13.08 14.09 9.73
C GLN A 281 -12.21 14.11 10.98
N ASN A 282 -12.30 13.05 11.78
CA ASN A 282 -11.40 12.80 12.88
C ASN A 282 -10.72 11.44 12.70
N ARG A 283 -9.39 11.45 12.64
CA ARG A 283 -8.56 10.25 12.51
C ARG A 283 -7.71 10.10 13.75
N ASN A 284 -7.98 9.04 14.51
CA ASN A 284 -7.20 8.64 15.66
C ASN A 284 -6.33 7.45 15.27
N GLN A 285 -5.07 7.46 15.65
CA GLN A 285 -4.16 6.34 15.46
C GLN A 285 -3.56 5.94 16.80
N TYR A 286 -3.53 4.65 17.06
CA TYR A 286 -2.91 4.11 18.26
C TYR A 286 -2.04 2.91 17.94
N ARG A 287 -0.86 2.84 18.57
CA ARG A 287 0.07 1.74 18.35
C ARG A 287 0.96 1.54 19.56
N LYS A 288 1.07 0.28 19.97
CA LYS A 288 2.08 -0.20 20.90
C LYS A 288 2.68 -1.48 20.32
N THR A 289 3.97 -1.41 19.97
CA THR A 289 4.73 -2.53 19.36
C THR A 289 4.51 -3.82 20.15
N ASP A 290 4.28 -4.92 19.42
CA ASP A 290 4.02 -6.26 19.93
C ASP A 290 2.79 -6.43 20.83
N LYS A 291 1.92 -5.41 20.95
CA LYS A 291 0.66 -5.50 21.69
C LYS A 291 -0.53 -5.22 20.78
N TYR A 292 -0.64 -3.99 20.28
CA TYR A 292 -1.77 -3.59 19.47
C TYR A 292 -1.40 -2.48 18.49
N ASN A 293 -2.13 -2.41 17.39
CA ASN A 293 -2.12 -1.28 16.47
C ASN A 293 -3.52 -1.07 15.90
N GLY A 294 -3.85 0.16 15.56
CA GLY A 294 -5.15 0.46 14.96
C GLY A 294 -5.39 1.94 14.72
N SER A 295 -6.55 2.21 14.14
CA SER A 295 -7.06 3.56 13.87
C SER A 295 -8.56 3.61 14.03
N ILE A 296 -9.08 4.77 14.45
CA ILE A 296 -10.50 5.09 14.48
C ILE A 296 -10.70 6.35 13.63
N ASN A 297 -11.47 6.22 12.55
CA ASN A 297 -11.84 7.27 11.62
C ASN A 297 -13.32 7.59 11.82
N LEU A 298 -13.63 8.83 12.16
CA LEU A 298 -14.99 9.36 12.25
C LEU A 298 -15.18 10.38 11.15
N GLY A 299 -16.28 10.28 10.42
CA GLY A 299 -16.63 11.24 9.37
C GLY A 299 -18.05 11.74 9.54
N TYR A 300 -18.24 13.04 9.35
CA TYR A 300 -19.54 13.70 9.34
C TYR A 300 -19.55 14.73 8.22
N SER A 301 -20.57 14.75 7.37
CA SER A 301 -20.78 15.85 6.41
C SER A 301 -22.21 16.33 6.44
N ARG A 302 -22.38 17.63 6.20
CA ARG A 302 -23.66 18.23 5.86
C ARG A 302 -23.51 18.86 4.48
N ASP A 303 -24.11 18.20 3.50
CA ASP A 303 -24.05 18.55 2.10
C ASP A 303 -25.33 19.34 1.74
N GLN A 304 -25.18 20.47 1.05
CA GLN A 304 -26.29 21.30 0.60
C GLN A 304 -25.97 22.08 -0.67
N GLY A 305 -27.02 22.49 -1.39
CA GLY A 305 -26.92 23.42 -2.52
C GLY A 305 -26.54 24.85 -2.09
N LEU A 306 -26.37 25.75 -3.08
CA LEU A 306 -25.92 27.13 -2.85
C LEU A 306 -26.91 27.93 -2.00
N GLU A 307 -28.15 28.10 -2.46
CA GLU A 307 -29.18 28.85 -1.73
C GLU A 307 -30.43 28.00 -1.45
N SER A 308 -31.06 28.20 -0.29
CA SER A 308 -32.31 27.49 0.07
C SER A 308 -33.49 27.82 -0.83
N THR A 309 -33.41 28.93 -1.56
CA THR A 309 -34.40 29.40 -2.54
C THR A 309 -34.20 28.80 -3.93
N ASP A 310 -33.07 28.14 -4.18
CA ASP A 310 -32.78 27.54 -5.48
C ASP A 310 -33.73 26.37 -5.78
N PRO A 311 -34.29 26.27 -7.00
CA PRO A 311 -35.03 25.09 -7.42
C PRO A 311 -34.16 23.83 -7.27
N GLY A 312 -34.63 22.86 -6.47
CA GLY A 312 -33.90 21.62 -6.20
C GLY A 312 -32.90 21.69 -5.04
N PHE A 313 -32.98 22.71 -4.17
CA PHE A 313 -32.22 22.74 -2.92
C PHE A 313 -32.52 21.48 -2.09
N THR A 314 -31.46 20.76 -1.74
CA THR A 314 -31.51 19.61 -0.83
C THR A 314 -30.47 19.78 0.26
N ARG A 315 -30.75 19.16 1.40
CA ARG A 315 -29.80 19.06 2.51
C ARG A 315 -29.66 17.60 2.89
N GLN A 316 -28.44 17.11 2.87
CA GLN A 316 -28.12 15.73 3.19
C GLN A 316 -27.09 15.67 4.33
N ILE A 317 -27.30 14.75 5.28
CA ILE A 317 -26.35 14.49 6.35
C ILE A 317 -25.76 13.11 6.13
N ASN A 318 -24.43 13.02 6.08
CA ASN A 318 -23.73 11.76 5.93
C ASN A 318 -22.81 11.51 7.12
N LYS A 319 -22.68 10.24 7.51
CA LYS A 319 -21.87 9.80 8.66
C LYS A 319 -21.04 8.59 8.28
N SER A 320 -19.85 8.46 8.85
CA SER A 320 -19.03 7.25 8.76
C SER A 320 -18.26 6.96 10.05
N LEU A 321 -18.05 5.67 10.30
CA LEU A 321 -17.22 5.11 11.36
C LEU A 321 -16.36 4.01 10.75
N GLY A 322 -15.05 4.26 10.70
CA GLY A 322 -14.04 3.28 10.35
C GLY A 322 -13.22 2.90 11.57
N ILE A 323 -13.13 1.62 11.93
CA ILE A 323 -12.21 1.13 12.96
C ILE A 323 -11.33 0.06 12.34
N GLN A 324 -10.02 0.23 12.43
CA GLN A 324 -9.05 -0.82 12.17
C GLN A 324 -8.35 -1.14 13.49
N HIS A 325 -8.29 -2.40 13.86
CA HIS A 325 -7.66 -2.86 15.08
C HIS A 325 -6.99 -4.21 14.83
N SER A 326 -5.76 -4.36 15.32
CA SER A 326 -5.04 -5.62 15.36
C SER A 326 -4.31 -5.70 16.70
N GLN A 327 -4.56 -6.78 17.44
CA GLN A 327 -3.97 -7.02 18.74
C GLN A 327 -3.48 -8.46 18.83
N THR A 328 -2.21 -8.59 19.19
CA THR A 328 -1.62 -9.86 19.61
C THR A 328 -1.81 -9.98 21.12
N ILE A 329 -2.74 -10.83 21.52
CA ILE A 329 -3.02 -11.08 22.95
C ILE A 329 -1.94 -12.00 23.52
N SER A 330 -1.52 -13.01 22.75
CA SER A 330 -0.38 -13.90 23.02
C SER A 330 0.17 -14.47 21.71
N PRO A 331 1.30 -15.21 21.69
CA PRO A 331 1.76 -15.93 20.49
C PRO A 331 0.74 -16.93 19.90
N TYR A 332 -0.29 -17.23 20.68
CA TYR A 332 -1.33 -18.22 20.40
C TYR A 332 -2.71 -17.59 20.20
N ALA A 333 -2.88 -16.29 20.50
CA ALA A 333 -4.16 -15.61 20.50
C ALA A 333 -4.05 -14.23 19.84
N SER A 334 -4.90 -13.97 18.85
CA SER A 334 -4.98 -12.67 18.18
C SER A 334 -6.42 -12.21 18.00
N LEU A 335 -6.61 -10.89 18.04
CA LEU A 335 -7.86 -10.21 17.77
C LEU A 335 -7.62 -9.22 16.63
N SER A 336 -8.50 -9.21 15.64
CA SER A 336 -8.50 -8.20 14.58
C SER A 336 -9.91 -7.72 14.30
N ALA A 337 -10.08 -6.42 14.10
CA ALA A 337 -11.34 -5.83 13.69
C ALA A 337 -11.12 -4.83 12.55
N ASN A 338 -12.01 -4.87 11.57
CA ASN A 338 -12.15 -3.90 10.50
C ASN A 338 -13.63 -3.53 10.43
N ILE A 339 -14.03 -2.48 11.15
CA ILE A 339 -15.40 -1.98 11.15
C ILE A 339 -15.48 -0.84 10.15
N ASN A 340 -16.47 -0.88 9.28
CA ASN A 340 -16.81 0.17 8.34
C ASN A 340 -18.33 0.32 8.33
N LEU A 341 -18.83 1.32 9.03
CA LEU A 341 -20.25 1.70 9.05
C LEU A 341 -20.36 3.08 8.41
N ARG A 342 -21.34 3.26 7.54
CA ARG A 342 -21.55 4.55 6.87
C ARG A 342 -22.99 4.71 6.39
N THR A 343 -23.40 5.95 6.17
CA THR A 343 -24.60 6.25 5.38
C THR A 343 -24.36 5.91 3.91
N GLN A 344 -25.43 5.59 3.19
CA GLN A 344 -25.42 5.17 1.78
C GLN A 344 -24.59 6.11 0.90
N ASP A 345 -24.84 7.41 0.99
CA ASP A 345 -24.22 8.39 0.09
C ASP A 345 -22.90 8.97 0.62
N TYR A 346 -22.39 8.51 1.77
CA TYR A 346 -21.18 9.08 2.37
C TYR A 346 -20.00 9.12 1.40
N TYR A 347 -19.68 8.01 0.71
CA TYR A 347 -18.58 7.99 -0.25
C TYR A 347 -18.92 8.70 -1.55
N ARG A 348 -20.16 8.62 -2.03
CA ARG A 348 -20.59 9.36 -3.22
C ARG A 348 -20.36 10.86 -3.02
N GLN A 349 -20.61 11.37 -1.82
CA GLN A 349 -20.48 12.78 -1.48
C GLN A 349 -19.06 13.19 -1.07
N ASN A 350 -18.35 12.38 -0.28
CA ASN A 350 -17.11 12.80 0.38
C ASN A 350 -15.83 12.15 -0.18
N SER A 351 -15.91 11.23 -1.14
CA SER A 351 -14.72 10.62 -1.76
C SER A 351 -14.46 11.16 -3.16
N LEU A 352 -13.18 11.41 -3.44
CA LEU A 352 -12.68 11.70 -4.79
C LEU A 352 -12.28 10.43 -5.55
N ASP A 353 -12.25 9.27 -4.87
CA ASP A 353 -11.89 7.99 -5.49
C ASP A 353 -13.11 7.37 -6.19
N ILE A 354 -12.98 7.06 -7.48
CA ILE A 354 -14.08 6.54 -8.30
C ILE A 354 -14.52 5.14 -7.82
N GLU A 355 -13.60 4.29 -7.38
CA GLU A 355 -13.91 2.94 -6.89
C GLU A 355 -14.66 3.01 -5.55
N GLU A 356 -14.25 3.89 -4.63
CA GLU A 356 -14.96 4.09 -3.36
C GLU A 356 -16.38 4.61 -3.57
N ARG A 357 -16.58 5.54 -4.50
CA ARG A 357 -17.90 6.11 -4.81
C ARG A 357 -18.87 5.10 -5.44
N ALA A 358 -18.34 4.20 -6.28
CA ALA A 358 -19.11 3.13 -6.90
C ALA A 358 -19.46 2.01 -5.90
N ASN A 359 -18.81 1.97 -4.74
CA ASN A 359 -19.05 0.94 -3.74
C ASN A 359 -20.43 1.12 -3.09
N ALA A 360 -21.36 0.22 -3.40
CA ALA A 360 -22.70 0.17 -2.82
C ALA A 360 -22.78 -0.73 -1.57
N THR A 361 -21.65 -1.26 -1.09
CA THR A 361 -21.61 -2.14 0.08
C THR A 361 -20.73 -1.58 1.18
N SER A 362 -21.03 -1.95 2.42
CA SER A 362 -20.15 -1.76 3.57
C SER A 362 -19.93 -3.10 4.25
N ASN A 363 -18.67 -3.39 4.58
CA ASN A 363 -18.28 -4.66 5.19
C ASN A 363 -17.58 -4.37 6.51
N SER A 364 -18.09 -4.90 7.61
CA SER A 364 -17.47 -4.82 8.93
C SER A 364 -17.20 -6.23 9.46
N LYS A 365 -15.98 -6.50 9.89
CA LYS A 365 -15.56 -7.79 10.45
C LYS A 365 -14.86 -7.62 11.79
N ALA A 366 -15.17 -8.48 12.74
CA ALA A 366 -14.34 -8.74 13.91
C ALA A 366 -13.99 -10.22 13.95
N SER A 367 -12.74 -10.56 14.28
CA SER A 367 -12.30 -11.95 14.39
C SER A 367 -11.29 -12.15 15.50
N TYR A 368 -11.46 -13.22 16.26
CA TYR A 368 -10.55 -13.70 17.27
C TYR A 368 -10.08 -15.11 16.89
N THR A 369 -8.78 -15.36 16.97
CA THR A 369 -8.19 -16.66 16.68
C THR A 369 -7.35 -17.11 17.85
N TYR A 370 -7.53 -18.36 18.25
CA TYR A 370 -6.73 -19.07 19.24
C TYR A 370 -6.18 -20.37 18.65
N LYS A 371 -4.87 -20.57 18.77
CA LYS A 371 -4.18 -21.80 18.36
C LYS A 371 -3.56 -22.44 19.59
N HIS A 372 -3.92 -23.69 19.89
CA HIS A 372 -3.31 -24.41 21.00
C HIS A 372 -1.78 -24.42 20.87
N PRO A 373 -0.99 -24.22 21.95
CA PRO A 373 0.46 -24.13 21.88
C PRO A 373 1.17 -25.29 21.17
N GLU A 374 0.68 -26.51 21.40
CA GLU A 374 1.19 -27.74 20.76
C GLU A 374 0.55 -28.03 19.39
N GLY A 375 -0.33 -27.15 18.92
CA GLY A 375 -1.06 -27.31 17.66
C GLY A 375 -2.09 -28.43 17.66
N LEU A 376 -2.62 -28.80 18.83
CA LEU A 376 -3.63 -29.86 18.99
C LEU A 376 -5.00 -29.47 18.44
N PHE A 377 -5.35 -28.19 18.56
CA PHE A 377 -6.59 -27.65 18.01
C PHE A 377 -6.43 -26.16 17.68
N ASN A 378 -7.35 -25.66 16.88
CA ASN A 378 -7.55 -24.24 16.66
C ASN A 378 -9.01 -23.88 16.93
N LEU A 379 -9.22 -22.65 17.40
CA LEU A 379 -10.52 -22.03 17.59
C LEU A 379 -10.47 -20.66 16.91
N GLY A 380 -11.38 -20.40 15.97
CA GLY A 380 -11.55 -19.09 15.38
C GLY A 380 -12.99 -18.64 15.56
N THR A 381 -13.21 -17.45 16.08
CA THR A 381 -14.54 -16.83 16.08
C THR A 381 -14.55 -15.54 15.30
N SER A 382 -15.65 -15.23 14.63
CA SER A 382 -15.81 -13.99 13.89
C SER A 382 -17.25 -13.56 13.78
N ALA A 383 -17.45 -12.24 13.67
CA ALA A 383 -18.72 -11.64 13.28
C ALA A 383 -18.47 -10.78 12.03
N GLN A 384 -19.39 -10.87 11.07
CA GLN A 384 -19.35 -10.12 9.82
C GLN A 384 -20.69 -9.44 9.61
N LEU A 385 -20.68 -8.11 9.50
CA LEU A 385 -21.82 -7.31 9.08
C LEU A 385 -21.60 -6.87 7.63
N VAL A 386 -22.60 -7.05 6.78
CA VAL A 386 -22.63 -6.57 5.40
C VAL A 386 -23.87 -5.70 5.22
N GLN A 387 -23.65 -4.44 4.85
CA GLN A 387 -24.72 -3.52 4.46
C GLN A 387 -24.70 -3.38 2.94
N ASN A 388 -25.84 -3.58 2.30
CA ASN A 388 -26.03 -3.34 0.87
C ASN A 388 -26.98 -2.16 0.69
N PHE A 389 -26.43 -1.05 0.25
CA PHE A 389 -27.18 0.19 0.07
C PHE A 389 -27.99 0.22 -1.23
N SER A 390 -27.83 -0.76 -2.13
CA SER A 390 -28.63 -0.85 -3.37
C SER A 390 -30.05 -1.36 -3.13
N ASN A 391 -30.24 -2.19 -2.10
CA ASN A 391 -31.52 -2.81 -1.75
C ASN A 391 -31.87 -2.64 -0.26
N ASN A 392 -31.15 -1.77 0.44
CA ASN A 392 -31.34 -1.46 1.87
C ASN A 392 -31.31 -2.67 2.82
N SER A 393 -30.61 -3.75 2.44
CA SER A 393 -30.48 -4.94 3.27
C SER A 393 -29.22 -4.91 4.13
N THR A 394 -29.32 -5.37 5.37
CA THR A 394 -28.20 -5.56 6.29
C THR A 394 -28.18 -6.99 6.80
N SER A 395 -27.08 -7.71 6.61
CA SER A 395 -26.90 -9.05 7.15
C SER A 395 -25.76 -9.08 8.17
N LEU A 396 -25.99 -9.71 9.32
CA LEU A 396 -25.00 -9.97 10.34
C LEU A 396 -24.83 -11.49 10.48
N THR A 397 -23.72 -12.01 9.96
CA THR A 397 -23.30 -13.39 10.16
C THR A 397 -22.31 -13.44 11.33
N GLY A 398 -22.82 -13.73 12.51
CA GLY A 398 -22.02 -13.88 13.72
C GLY A 398 -22.84 -13.97 15.02
N PRO A 399 -22.27 -14.53 16.09
CA PRO A 399 -20.92 -15.07 16.17
C PRO A 399 -20.78 -16.41 15.43
N ASN A 400 -19.85 -16.48 14.49
CA ASN A 400 -19.40 -17.72 13.90
C ASN A 400 -18.25 -18.25 14.73
N ALA A 401 -18.22 -19.54 15.04
CA ALA A 401 -17.09 -20.16 15.71
C ALA A 401 -16.70 -21.45 15.01
N ASN A 402 -15.43 -21.57 14.62
CA ASN A 402 -14.88 -22.75 14.00
C ASN A 402 -13.86 -23.36 14.96
N PHE A 403 -14.05 -24.63 15.30
CA PHE A 403 -13.13 -25.40 16.12
C PHE A 403 -12.65 -26.61 15.33
N SER A 404 -11.35 -26.68 15.04
CA SER A 404 -10.76 -27.80 14.33
C SER A 404 -9.70 -28.49 15.17
N LEU A 405 -9.80 -29.80 15.28
CA LEU A 405 -8.75 -30.64 15.86
C LEU A 405 -7.64 -30.91 14.84
N LYS A 406 -6.43 -31.13 15.33
CA LYS A 406 -5.31 -31.65 14.53
C LYS A 406 -5.69 -33.00 13.94
N THR A 407 -5.52 -33.16 12.63
CA THR A 407 -5.68 -34.46 11.98
C THR A 407 -4.78 -35.49 12.65
N PHE A 408 -5.34 -36.63 13.03
CA PHE A 408 -4.60 -37.72 13.64
C PHE A 408 -4.85 -39.04 12.89
N SER A 409 -3.87 -39.94 12.96
CA SER A 409 -3.93 -41.27 12.33
C SER A 409 -3.96 -42.32 13.44
N PRO A 410 -5.15 -42.79 13.85
CA PRO A 410 -5.31 -43.60 15.07
C PRO A 410 -4.55 -44.93 15.04
N PHE A 411 -4.25 -45.46 13.86
CA PHE A 411 -3.57 -46.73 13.69
C PHE A 411 -2.09 -46.61 13.29
N LYS A 412 -1.53 -45.40 13.25
CA LYS A 412 -0.13 -45.21 12.85
C LYS A 412 0.81 -45.76 13.92
N GLY A 413 1.53 -46.84 13.60
CA GLY A 413 2.52 -47.44 14.48
C GLY A 413 3.81 -46.62 14.61
N SER A 414 4.60 -46.90 15.66
CA SER A 414 5.89 -46.24 15.93
C SER A 414 7.09 -46.87 15.21
N ALA A 415 6.89 -47.98 14.48
CA ALA A 415 7.97 -48.73 13.85
C ALA A 415 8.34 -48.14 12.47
N SER A 416 9.56 -47.63 12.35
CA SER A 416 10.08 -46.90 11.17
C SER A 416 10.56 -47.80 10.01
N GLY A 417 10.38 -49.13 10.08
CA GLY A 417 11.09 -50.08 9.20
C GLY A 417 10.25 -50.85 8.18
N ASN A 418 8.93 -50.94 8.35
CA ASN A 418 8.05 -51.70 7.43
C ASN A 418 7.27 -50.74 6.53
N GLU A 419 6.95 -51.18 5.31
CA GLU A 419 5.98 -50.47 4.47
C GLU A 419 4.67 -50.28 5.26
N PRO A 420 4.16 -49.04 5.35
CA PRO A 420 2.98 -48.75 6.15
C PRO A 420 1.77 -49.50 5.60
N LYS A 421 1.03 -50.16 6.48
CA LYS A 421 -0.16 -50.91 6.06
C LYS A 421 -1.27 -49.92 5.68
N TRP A 422 -2.19 -50.33 4.80
CA TRP A 422 -3.26 -49.45 4.29
C TRP A 422 -4.08 -48.78 5.43
N TYR A 423 -4.28 -49.47 6.55
CA TYR A 423 -5.02 -48.93 7.70
C TYR A 423 -4.22 -47.90 8.52
N GLU A 424 -2.88 -47.90 8.43
CA GLU A 424 -2.01 -46.92 9.10
C GLU A 424 -2.07 -45.55 8.38
N ASN A 425 -2.54 -45.55 7.13
CA ASN A 425 -2.84 -44.35 6.34
C ASN A 425 -4.25 -43.77 6.59
N ILE A 426 -5.03 -44.38 7.49
CA ILE A 426 -6.31 -43.81 7.91
C ILE A 426 -6.03 -42.55 8.73
N SER A 427 -6.63 -41.44 8.31
CA SER A 427 -6.59 -40.17 9.02
C SER A 427 -7.98 -39.67 9.34
N ILE A 428 -8.18 -39.16 10.55
CA ILE A 428 -9.43 -38.57 11.02
C ILE A 428 -9.22 -37.06 11.17
N ARG A 429 -10.12 -36.30 10.55
CA ARG A 429 -10.27 -34.85 10.74
C ARG A 429 -11.61 -34.58 11.41
N TYR A 430 -11.61 -33.75 12.43
CA TYR A 430 -12.83 -33.34 13.13
C TYR A 430 -12.90 -31.81 13.19
N ASN A 431 -13.97 -31.25 12.64
CA ASN A 431 -14.24 -29.82 12.59
C ASN A 431 -15.62 -29.54 13.16
N ASN A 432 -15.79 -28.39 13.79
CA ASN A 432 -17.06 -27.94 14.31
C ASN A 432 -17.27 -26.49 13.89
N SER A 433 -18.48 -26.14 13.49
CA SER A 433 -18.86 -24.80 13.06
C SER A 433 -20.14 -24.41 13.77
N LEU A 434 -20.10 -23.33 14.54
CA LEU A 434 -21.26 -22.59 15.00
C LEU A 434 -21.50 -21.45 14.01
N LYS A 435 -22.74 -21.28 13.56
CA LYS A 435 -23.17 -20.18 12.71
C LYS A 435 -24.39 -19.52 13.31
N SER A 436 -24.42 -18.19 13.22
CA SER A 436 -25.55 -17.36 13.61
C SER A 436 -25.77 -16.33 12.52
N ASP A 437 -27.00 -16.17 12.07
CA ASP A 437 -27.38 -15.20 11.05
C ASP A 437 -28.55 -14.34 11.54
N PHE A 438 -28.44 -13.04 11.24
CA PHE A 438 -29.48 -12.03 11.38
C PHE A 438 -29.57 -11.29 10.05
N ASP A 439 -30.77 -11.20 9.48
CA ASP A 439 -31.00 -10.54 8.19
C ASP A 439 -32.10 -9.50 8.35
N TYR A 440 -31.74 -8.24 8.11
CA TYR A 440 -32.64 -7.10 8.17
C TYR A 440 -32.88 -6.53 6.78
N GLN A 441 -34.12 -6.59 6.31
CA GLN A 441 -34.56 -5.90 5.11
C GLN A 441 -35.96 -5.32 5.39
N PRO A 442 -36.10 -3.99 5.49
CA PRO A 442 -37.40 -3.39 5.77
C PRO A 442 -38.37 -3.56 4.59
N ILE A 443 -39.65 -3.74 4.88
CA ILE A 443 -40.71 -3.85 3.86
C ILE A 443 -40.81 -2.55 3.05
N ASP A 444 -40.82 -1.41 3.76
CA ASP A 444 -40.91 -0.07 3.17
C ASP A 444 -39.63 0.72 3.44
N ALA A 445 -38.57 0.43 2.67
CA ALA A 445 -37.24 0.98 2.94
C ALA A 445 -37.17 2.53 2.91
N ASP A 446 -38.02 3.19 2.13
CA ASP A 446 -38.04 4.66 2.01
C ASP A 446 -38.72 5.35 3.19
N SER A 447 -39.55 4.63 3.96
CA SER A 447 -40.29 5.15 5.13
C SER A 447 -40.02 4.36 6.41
N ALA A 448 -39.01 3.48 6.42
CA ALA A 448 -38.67 2.67 7.57
C ALA A 448 -38.22 3.57 8.73
N GLU A 449 -39.01 3.59 9.81
CA GLU A 449 -38.66 4.31 11.04
C GLU A 449 -37.65 3.52 11.88
N THR A 450 -37.78 2.19 11.89
CA THR A 450 -36.88 1.27 12.58
C THR A 450 -35.55 1.16 11.85
N THR A 451 -34.43 1.30 12.56
CA THR A 451 -33.10 1.05 11.98
C THR A 451 -32.69 -0.41 12.15
N PHE A 452 -31.73 -0.88 11.36
CA PHE A 452 -31.18 -2.22 11.53
C PHE A 452 -30.57 -2.44 12.94
N LEU A 453 -30.11 -1.38 13.60
CA LEU A 453 -29.56 -1.47 14.96
C LEU A 453 -30.67 -1.67 15.98
N ASP A 454 -31.81 -0.98 15.84
CA ASP A 454 -32.96 -1.18 16.71
C ASP A 454 -33.52 -2.59 16.55
N ALA A 455 -33.69 -3.02 15.29
CA ALA A 455 -34.14 -4.37 14.94
C ALA A 455 -33.18 -5.47 15.41
N LEU A 456 -31.87 -5.19 15.56
CA LEU A 456 -30.89 -6.17 16.04
C LEU A 456 -31.05 -6.51 17.53
N PHE A 457 -31.54 -5.56 18.33
CA PHE A 457 -31.65 -5.72 19.78
C PHE A 457 -33.10 -5.90 20.26
N ASP A 458 -34.09 -5.58 19.44
CA ASP A 458 -35.52 -5.75 19.74
C ASP A 458 -36.22 -6.65 18.71
N PRO A 459 -36.62 -7.88 19.11
CA PRO A 459 -37.36 -8.79 18.23
C PRO A 459 -38.70 -8.23 17.72
N SER A 460 -39.36 -7.37 18.50
CA SER A 460 -40.66 -6.78 18.11
C SER A 460 -40.45 -5.73 17.03
N ALA A 461 -39.43 -4.89 17.19
CA ALA A 461 -39.04 -3.90 16.17
C ALA A 461 -38.57 -4.58 14.88
N TYR A 462 -37.87 -5.72 14.99
CA TYR A 462 -37.53 -6.57 13.85
C TYR A 462 -38.78 -7.03 13.11
N GLN A 463 -39.73 -7.65 13.81
CA GLN A 463 -40.97 -8.17 13.23
C GLN A 463 -41.79 -7.07 12.56
N GLU A 464 -41.92 -5.90 13.19
CA GLU A 464 -42.64 -4.76 12.63
C GLU A 464 -41.98 -4.25 11.33
N ALA A 465 -40.65 -4.16 11.31
CA ALA A 465 -39.92 -3.63 10.17
C ALA A 465 -39.83 -4.60 8.98
N THR A 466 -39.65 -5.90 9.24
CA THR A 466 -39.38 -6.91 8.21
C THR A 466 -40.60 -7.77 7.88
N GLY A 467 -41.59 -7.84 8.76
CA GLY A 467 -42.69 -8.80 8.69
C GLY A 467 -42.27 -10.25 8.96
N ASP A 468 -41.04 -10.46 9.44
CA ASP A 468 -40.46 -11.78 9.72
C ASP A 468 -40.33 -12.01 11.24
N ASN A 469 -40.62 -13.22 11.68
CA ASN A 469 -40.49 -13.64 13.07
C ASN A 469 -39.13 -14.31 13.36
N ASP A 470 -38.32 -14.55 12.33
CA ASP A 470 -36.99 -15.19 12.41
C ASP A 470 -35.87 -14.21 12.75
N HIS A 471 -36.00 -13.53 13.89
CA HIS A 471 -35.04 -12.53 14.36
C HIS A 471 -33.58 -13.05 14.33
N PHE A 472 -33.32 -14.23 14.89
CA PHE A 472 -32.02 -14.90 14.78
C PHE A 472 -32.19 -16.35 14.37
N ARG A 473 -31.23 -16.82 13.58
CA ARG A 473 -31.08 -18.22 13.20
C ARG A 473 -29.73 -18.74 13.70
N PHE A 474 -29.74 -19.89 14.35
CA PHE A 474 -28.54 -20.49 14.95
C PHE A 474 -28.41 -21.93 14.50
N GLY A 475 -27.17 -22.38 14.32
CA GLY A 475 -26.90 -23.79 14.05
C GLY A 475 -25.51 -24.15 14.49
N PHE A 476 -25.34 -25.42 14.85
CA PHE A 476 -24.04 -26.02 15.13
C PHE A 476 -23.85 -27.26 14.27
N GLN A 477 -22.83 -27.27 13.42
CA GLN A 477 -22.47 -28.37 12.54
C GLN A 477 -21.15 -29.00 13.00
N GLN A 478 -21.14 -30.32 13.14
CA GLN A 478 -19.96 -31.11 13.43
C GLN A 478 -19.65 -31.97 12.21
N THR A 479 -18.41 -31.95 11.75
CA THR A 479 -17.96 -32.73 10.60
C THR A 479 -16.83 -33.65 11.02
N ALA A 480 -17.05 -34.95 10.92
CA ALA A 480 -16.02 -35.98 11.01
C ALA A 480 -15.70 -36.51 9.61
N ALA A 481 -14.45 -36.35 9.18
CA ALA A 481 -13.96 -36.85 7.90
C ALA A 481 -12.88 -37.90 8.13
N LEU A 482 -13.17 -39.12 7.70
CA LEU A 482 -12.21 -40.22 7.64
C LEU A 482 -11.68 -40.31 6.21
N SER A 483 -10.36 -40.31 6.04
CA SER A 483 -9.73 -40.49 4.73
C SER A 483 -8.63 -41.54 4.77
N ILE A 484 -8.53 -42.29 3.68
CA ILE A 484 -7.56 -43.35 3.48
C ILE A 484 -6.78 -43.03 2.21
N GLY A 485 -5.48 -42.76 2.38
CA GLY A 485 -4.56 -42.54 1.25
C GLY A 485 -3.92 -43.85 0.80
N GLN A 486 -3.72 -43.99 -0.51
CA GLN A 486 -3.05 -45.13 -1.14
C GLN A 486 -3.72 -46.47 -0.76
N LEU A 487 -5.04 -46.57 -0.99
CA LEU A 487 -5.86 -47.74 -0.63
C LEU A 487 -5.28 -49.05 -1.19
N PHE A 488 -4.74 -48.98 -2.41
CA PHE A 488 -3.95 -50.06 -3.02
C PHE A 488 -2.53 -49.54 -3.29
N PRO A 489 -1.47 -50.26 -2.88
CA PRO A 489 -0.09 -49.86 -3.13
C PRO A 489 0.21 -49.82 -4.63
N SER A 490 0.48 -48.63 -5.17
CA SER A 490 0.92 -48.43 -6.55
C SER A 490 1.80 -47.18 -6.65
N GLN A 491 2.79 -47.23 -7.53
CA GLN A 491 3.65 -46.08 -7.87
C GLN A 491 3.06 -45.22 -8.99
N PHE A 492 2.12 -45.75 -9.78
CA PHE A 492 1.55 -45.10 -10.97
C PHE A 492 0.15 -44.54 -10.74
N ILE A 493 -0.61 -45.17 -9.85
CA ILE A 493 -2.01 -44.82 -9.58
C ILE A 493 -2.12 -44.45 -8.10
N ASN A 494 -2.53 -43.21 -7.85
CA ASN A 494 -2.92 -42.80 -6.51
C ASN A 494 -4.40 -43.14 -6.31
N SER A 495 -4.69 -43.98 -5.31
CA SER A 495 -6.03 -44.39 -4.91
C SER A 495 -6.34 -43.84 -3.52
N SER A 496 -7.52 -43.28 -3.33
CA SER A 496 -7.95 -42.79 -2.02
C SER A 496 -9.44 -43.00 -1.81
N ALA A 497 -9.82 -43.25 -0.56
CA ALA A 497 -11.21 -43.35 -0.15
C ALA A 497 -11.48 -42.36 0.99
N SER A 498 -12.70 -41.85 1.09
CA SER A 498 -13.09 -41.02 2.23
C SER A 498 -14.56 -41.18 2.58
N ILE A 499 -14.86 -40.96 3.85
CA ILE A 499 -16.20 -40.88 4.41
C ILE A 499 -16.29 -39.54 5.15
N ASN A 500 -17.28 -38.74 4.81
CA ASN A 500 -17.60 -37.49 5.48
C ASN A 500 -18.96 -37.65 6.16
N VAL A 501 -19.03 -37.38 7.46
CA VAL A 501 -20.25 -37.42 8.26
C VAL A 501 -20.47 -36.04 8.87
N ASN A 502 -21.65 -35.47 8.68
CA ASN A 502 -22.07 -34.24 9.33
C ASN A 502 -23.18 -34.50 10.34
N GLU A 503 -23.11 -33.81 11.48
CA GLU A 503 -24.17 -33.74 12.47
C GLU A 503 -24.55 -32.28 12.69
N TYR A 504 -25.82 -31.96 12.51
CA TYR A 504 -26.39 -30.63 12.64
C TYR A 504 -27.24 -30.57 13.90
N TRP A 505 -27.08 -29.52 14.69
CA TRP A 505 -27.89 -29.22 15.86
C TRP A 505 -28.54 -27.85 15.69
N TYR A 506 -29.87 -27.82 15.85
CA TYR A 506 -30.68 -26.63 15.71
C TYR A 506 -31.55 -26.43 16.95
N PRO A 507 -31.72 -25.19 17.43
CA PRO A 507 -32.65 -24.89 18.52
C PRO A 507 -34.10 -24.76 18.05
N THR A 508 -34.31 -24.79 16.72
CA THR A 508 -35.60 -24.63 16.06
C THR A 508 -35.73 -25.60 14.89
N SER A 509 -36.97 -25.83 14.49
CA SER A 509 -37.34 -26.48 13.23
C SER A 509 -38.59 -25.79 12.68
N ILE A 510 -39.04 -26.16 11.48
CA ILE A 510 -40.28 -25.62 10.91
C ILE A 510 -41.37 -26.68 10.75
N ARG A 511 -42.61 -26.22 10.78
CA ARG A 511 -43.80 -26.98 10.43
C ARG A 511 -44.61 -26.22 9.40
N GLN A 512 -44.92 -26.86 8.29
CA GLN A 512 -45.80 -26.31 7.28
C GLN A 512 -47.20 -26.92 7.39
N THR A 513 -48.22 -26.07 7.34
CA THR A 513 -49.63 -26.46 7.33
C THR A 513 -50.35 -25.75 6.20
N PHE A 514 -51.28 -26.44 5.53
CA PHE A 514 -52.09 -25.85 4.49
C PHE A 514 -53.34 -25.21 5.11
N ASN A 515 -53.53 -23.92 4.86
CA ASN A 515 -54.74 -23.21 5.25
C ASN A 515 -55.69 -23.12 4.04
N ALA A 516 -56.80 -23.85 4.12
CA ALA A 516 -57.78 -23.95 3.03
C ALA A 516 -58.55 -22.64 2.79
N ASP A 517 -58.72 -21.79 3.80
CA ASP A 517 -59.47 -20.53 3.69
C ASP A 517 -58.66 -19.48 2.93
N SER A 518 -57.34 -19.44 3.15
CA SER A 518 -56.43 -18.52 2.46
C SER A 518 -55.81 -19.11 1.18
N ASN A 519 -56.01 -20.41 0.95
CA ASN A 519 -55.38 -21.22 -0.10
C ASN A 519 -53.85 -21.04 -0.14
N ARG A 520 -53.21 -21.03 1.03
CA ARG A 520 -51.76 -20.82 1.21
C ARG A 520 -51.18 -21.80 2.21
N ILE A 521 -49.88 -22.06 2.06
CA ILE A 521 -49.08 -22.80 3.04
C ILE A 521 -48.59 -21.81 4.09
N GLU A 522 -48.93 -22.07 5.35
CA GLU A 522 -48.41 -21.34 6.50
C GLU A 522 -47.21 -22.10 7.07
N THR A 523 -46.14 -21.37 7.40
CA THR A 523 -44.94 -21.95 8.01
C THR A 523 -44.84 -21.45 9.44
N GLU A 524 -44.92 -22.39 10.38
CA GLU A 524 -44.75 -22.15 11.82
C GLU A 524 -43.34 -22.56 12.25
N LYS A 525 -42.69 -21.70 13.04
CA LYS A 525 -41.42 -22.03 13.69
C LYS A 525 -41.66 -22.75 15.00
N ILE A 526 -41.07 -23.93 15.12
CA ILE A 526 -41.14 -24.77 16.31
C ILE A 526 -39.84 -24.61 17.10
N ASN A 527 -39.93 -24.01 18.28
CA ASN A 527 -38.81 -23.93 19.21
C ASN A 527 -38.59 -25.29 19.89
N GLY A 528 -37.38 -25.84 19.77
CA GLY A 528 -37.03 -27.15 20.30
C GLY A 528 -35.72 -27.67 19.70
N PHE A 529 -34.95 -28.43 20.48
CA PHE A 529 -33.70 -29.01 19.98
C PHE A 529 -34.00 -30.13 18.98
N GLU A 530 -33.52 -29.96 17.76
CA GLU A 530 -33.64 -30.94 16.69
C GLU A 530 -32.26 -31.22 16.09
N ALA A 531 -31.96 -32.49 15.82
CA ALA A 531 -30.66 -32.92 15.33
C ALA A 531 -30.80 -33.72 14.04
N ALA A 532 -29.87 -33.51 13.11
CA ALA A 532 -29.85 -34.22 11.84
C ALA A 532 -28.45 -34.73 11.53
N ARG A 533 -28.36 -35.83 10.79
CA ARG A 533 -27.09 -36.42 10.36
C ARG A 533 -27.14 -36.73 8.88
N ASP A 534 -26.07 -36.38 8.18
CA ASP A 534 -25.83 -36.81 6.81
C ASP A 534 -24.44 -37.44 6.68
N PHE A 535 -24.25 -38.18 5.59
CA PHE A 535 -22.95 -38.71 5.23
C PHE A 535 -22.79 -38.84 3.73
N SER A 536 -21.54 -38.79 3.29
CA SER A 536 -21.14 -39.10 1.92
C SER A 536 -19.87 -39.93 1.92
N THR A 537 -19.72 -40.76 0.90
CA THR A 537 -18.53 -41.57 0.67
C THR A 537 -17.94 -41.22 -0.67
N SER A 538 -16.62 -41.29 -0.81
CA SER A 538 -15.98 -41.12 -2.11
C SER A 538 -14.77 -42.01 -2.28
N PHE A 539 -14.51 -42.36 -3.54
CA PHE A 539 -13.35 -43.10 -4.00
C PHE A 539 -12.73 -42.36 -5.19
N SER A 540 -11.47 -41.96 -5.06
CA SER A 540 -10.74 -41.20 -6.06
C SER A 540 -9.55 -42.00 -6.60
N LEU A 541 -9.38 -41.95 -7.92
CA LEU A 541 -8.22 -42.46 -8.66
C LEU A 541 -7.58 -41.32 -9.44
N SER A 542 -6.25 -41.22 -9.39
CA SER A 542 -5.52 -40.27 -10.23
C SER A 542 -4.18 -40.82 -10.68
N THR A 543 -3.71 -40.37 -11.84
CA THR A 543 -2.38 -40.68 -12.37
C THR A 543 -1.78 -39.46 -13.06
N THR A 544 -0.50 -39.52 -13.42
CA THR A 544 0.18 -38.49 -14.22
C THR A 544 0.88 -39.18 -15.38
N ILE A 545 0.56 -38.76 -16.60
CA ILE A 545 1.11 -39.29 -17.84
C ILE A 545 1.91 -38.19 -18.52
N TYR A 546 3.14 -38.50 -18.92
CA TYR A 546 4.01 -37.56 -19.62
C TYR A 546 4.12 -37.95 -21.09
N GLY A 547 3.70 -37.05 -21.98
CA GLY A 547 3.99 -37.12 -23.41
C GLY A 547 5.19 -36.25 -23.74
N LEU A 548 6.22 -36.82 -24.35
CA LEU A 548 7.44 -36.11 -24.77
C LEU A 548 7.57 -36.17 -26.29
N SER A 549 7.83 -35.04 -26.93
CA SER A 549 8.15 -34.94 -28.34
C SER A 549 9.44 -34.15 -28.51
N ASN A 550 10.39 -34.68 -29.28
CA ASN A 550 11.67 -33.99 -29.55
C ASN A 550 11.63 -33.11 -30.80
N ARG A 551 10.43 -32.78 -31.31
CA ARG A 551 10.28 -31.91 -32.48
C ARG A 551 10.84 -30.52 -32.18
N LYS A 552 11.53 -29.94 -33.16
CA LYS A 552 12.04 -28.57 -33.13
C LYS A 552 11.18 -27.70 -34.05
N ILE A 553 10.68 -26.59 -33.53
CA ILE A 553 9.86 -25.61 -34.28
C ILE A 553 10.44 -24.23 -33.98
N GLY A 554 11.21 -23.67 -34.92
CA GLY A 554 11.90 -22.40 -34.70
C GLY A 554 12.89 -22.48 -33.53
N SER A 555 12.77 -21.56 -32.58
CA SER A 555 13.57 -21.54 -31.34
C SER A 555 13.03 -22.46 -30.25
N MET A 556 11.91 -23.14 -30.47
CA MET A 556 11.35 -24.11 -29.52
C MET A 556 11.91 -25.50 -29.83
N GLU A 557 12.57 -26.11 -28.84
CA GLU A 557 13.06 -27.46 -28.90
C GLU A 557 12.38 -28.33 -27.85
N GLY A 558 11.72 -29.39 -28.32
CA GLY A 558 11.06 -30.33 -27.44
C GLY A 558 9.74 -29.79 -26.88
N PHE A 559 8.76 -30.68 -26.81
CA PHE A 559 7.45 -30.41 -26.24
C PHE A 559 7.14 -31.48 -25.20
N ARG A 560 6.74 -31.04 -24.02
CA ARG A 560 6.26 -31.89 -22.95
C ARG A 560 4.80 -31.57 -22.68
N HIS A 561 3.96 -32.59 -22.75
CA HIS A 561 2.58 -32.56 -22.29
C HIS A 561 2.48 -33.39 -21.02
N THR A 562 2.07 -32.77 -19.91
CA THR A 562 1.74 -33.46 -18.68
C THR A 562 0.21 -33.58 -18.60
N PHE A 563 -0.28 -34.81 -18.68
CA PHE A 563 -1.70 -35.17 -18.63
C PHE A 563 -2.03 -35.79 -17.28
N GLN A 564 -2.92 -35.17 -16.52
CA GLN A 564 -3.27 -35.56 -15.15
C GLN A 564 -4.77 -35.83 -15.05
N PRO A 565 -5.21 -37.06 -15.35
CA PRO A 565 -6.60 -37.45 -15.16
C PRO A 565 -6.86 -37.79 -13.69
N ARG A 566 -8.02 -37.38 -13.20
CA ARG A 566 -8.57 -37.74 -11.91
C ARG A 566 -10.03 -38.16 -12.07
N LEU A 567 -10.35 -39.35 -11.61
CA LEU A 567 -11.68 -39.90 -11.53
C LEU A 567 -12.10 -39.94 -10.06
N SER A 568 -13.32 -39.51 -9.74
CA SER A 568 -13.85 -39.57 -8.39
C SER A 568 -15.28 -40.08 -8.42
N LEU A 569 -15.53 -41.23 -7.81
CA LEU A 569 -16.86 -41.73 -7.54
C LEU A 569 -17.30 -41.21 -6.17
N SER A 570 -18.47 -40.60 -6.06
CA SER A 570 -19.06 -40.17 -4.80
C SER A 570 -20.48 -40.69 -4.65
N TYR A 571 -20.83 -41.10 -3.43
CA TYR A 571 -22.15 -41.58 -3.07
C TYR A 571 -22.69 -40.81 -1.87
N ARG A 572 -23.93 -40.34 -1.97
CA ARG A 572 -24.73 -39.77 -0.89
C ARG A 572 -26.14 -40.38 -0.96
N PRO A 573 -26.67 -40.97 0.12
CA PRO A 573 -28.05 -41.43 0.18
C PRO A 573 -29.07 -40.30 -0.01
N ASP A 574 -30.33 -40.67 -0.23
CA ASP A 574 -31.45 -39.73 -0.16
C ASP A 574 -31.90 -39.54 1.30
N PHE A 575 -31.57 -38.40 1.90
CA PHE A 575 -31.96 -38.10 3.27
C PHE A 575 -33.42 -37.63 3.41
N SER A 576 -34.19 -37.60 2.32
CA SER A 576 -35.63 -37.35 2.34
C SER A 576 -36.48 -38.60 2.57
N GLU A 577 -35.86 -39.77 2.59
CA GLU A 577 -36.53 -41.01 2.96
C GLU A 577 -37.06 -40.97 4.39
N GLU A 578 -38.23 -41.58 4.61
CA GLU A 578 -38.97 -41.55 5.88
C GLU A 578 -38.13 -42.06 7.06
N GLN A 579 -37.23 -43.02 6.83
CA GLN A 579 -36.35 -43.59 7.86
C GLN A 579 -35.45 -42.55 8.56
N PHE A 580 -35.16 -41.43 7.90
CA PHE A 580 -34.34 -40.36 8.46
C PHE A 580 -35.15 -39.30 9.21
N GLY A 581 -36.45 -39.14 8.89
CA GLY A 581 -37.35 -38.22 9.60
C GLY A 581 -37.12 -36.72 9.35
N TYR A 582 -36.22 -36.33 8.43
CA TYR A 582 -35.88 -34.92 8.19
C TYR A 582 -36.84 -34.19 7.24
N TYR A 583 -37.71 -34.92 6.56
CA TYR A 583 -38.65 -34.41 5.56
C TYR A 583 -40.08 -34.75 5.93
N ARG A 584 -41.00 -33.83 5.62
CA ARG A 584 -42.44 -33.99 5.82
C ARG A 584 -43.19 -33.58 4.55
N THR A 585 -44.43 -34.02 4.44
CA THR A 585 -45.31 -33.67 3.32
C THR A 585 -46.39 -32.70 3.79
N VAL A 586 -46.66 -31.68 2.99
CA VAL A 586 -47.74 -30.71 3.22
C VAL A 586 -48.61 -30.61 1.97
N GLN A 587 -49.92 -30.42 2.15
CA GLN A 587 -50.82 -30.11 1.05
C GLN A 587 -50.51 -28.70 0.50
N THR A 588 -50.64 -28.50 -0.81
CA THR A 588 -50.29 -27.23 -1.47
C THR A 588 -51.49 -26.47 -2.01
N ASP A 589 -52.61 -27.16 -2.23
CA ASP A 589 -53.83 -26.57 -2.76
C ASP A 589 -55.07 -27.32 -2.29
N THR A 590 -56.25 -26.75 -2.56
CA THR A 590 -57.55 -27.38 -2.25
C THR A 590 -57.85 -28.64 -3.07
N LEU A 591 -57.06 -28.94 -4.11
CA LEU A 591 -57.22 -30.15 -4.94
C LEU A 591 -56.55 -31.37 -4.31
N GLY A 592 -55.80 -31.19 -3.22
CA GLY A 592 -55.13 -32.27 -2.50
C GLY A 592 -53.72 -32.57 -3.02
N ASN A 593 -53.15 -31.71 -3.86
CA ASN A 593 -51.76 -31.85 -4.26
C ASN A 593 -50.84 -31.65 -3.05
N THR A 594 -49.71 -32.36 -3.01
CA THR A 594 -48.80 -32.32 -1.88
C THR A 594 -47.37 -32.01 -2.30
N ARG A 595 -46.61 -31.40 -1.40
CA ARG A 595 -45.19 -31.09 -1.56
C ARG A 595 -44.41 -31.57 -0.34
N GLN A 596 -43.24 -32.16 -0.59
CA GLN A 596 -42.29 -32.51 0.46
C GLN A 596 -41.43 -31.28 0.83
N TYR A 597 -41.12 -31.10 2.11
CA TYR A 597 -40.25 -30.03 2.62
C TYR A 597 -39.34 -30.57 3.72
N SER A 598 -38.14 -29.99 3.85
CA SER A 598 -37.24 -30.28 4.97
C SER A 598 -37.65 -29.47 6.19
N ILE A 599 -37.67 -30.10 7.36
CA ILE A 599 -37.95 -29.41 8.63
C ILE A 599 -36.84 -28.41 9.03
N PHE A 600 -35.70 -28.40 8.32
CA PHE A 600 -34.55 -27.52 8.54
C PHE A 600 -34.31 -26.51 7.41
N GLN A 601 -35.22 -26.38 6.44
CA GLN A 601 -34.96 -25.59 5.22
C GLN A 601 -34.68 -24.10 5.50
N ASN A 602 -35.12 -23.56 6.64
CA ASN A 602 -34.89 -22.16 7.05
C ASN A 602 -33.65 -21.99 7.95
N GLU A 603 -33.01 -23.08 8.38
CA GLU A 603 -31.89 -23.06 9.32
C GLU A 603 -30.54 -22.73 8.66
N VAL A 604 -29.57 -22.24 9.44
CA VAL A 604 -28.34 -21.59 8.93
C VAL A 604 -27.38 -22.48 8.12
N PHE A 605 -27.36 -23.81 8.34
CA PHE A 605 -26.60 -24.76 7.51
C PHE A 605 -27.48 -25.58 6.58
N SER A 606 -28.80 -25.32 6.60
CA SER A 606 -29.81 -26.22 6.04
C SER A 606 -29.73 -27.64 6.62
N GLY A 607 -30.71 -28.47 6.31
CA GLY A 607 -30.70 -29.87 6.71
C GLY A 607 -29.92 -30.78 5.74
N PRO A 608 -29.83 -32.07 6.06
CA PRO A 608 -29.49 -33.11 5.09
C PRO A 608 -30.32 -32.96 3.81
N GLY A 609 -29.66 -32.98 2.66
CA GLY A 609 -30.32 -32.72 1.37
C GLY A 609 -31.08 -33.93 0.83
N SER A 610 -32.17 -33.68 0.11
CA SER A 610 -32.98 -34.67 -0.60
C SER A 610 -32.29 -35.15 -1.87
N GLY A 611 -32.70 -36.32 -2.33
CA GLY A 611 -32.24 -36.98 -3.54
C GLY A 611 -30.95 -37.77 -3.32
N GLU A 612 -30.95 -38.99 -3.84
CA GLU A 612 -29.75 -39.82 -3.94
C GLU A 612 -28.75 -39.22 -4.92
N GLN A 613 -27.46 -39.28 -4.60
CA GLN A 613 -26.38 -38.89 -5.51
C GLN A 613 -25.41 -40.04 -5.69
N ARG A 614 -25.17 -40.41 -6.95
CA ARG A 614 -24.15 -41.39 -7.36
C ARG A 614 -23.36 -40.77 -8.48
N THR A 615 -22.33 -39.99 -8.17
CA THR A 615 -21.65 -39.14 -9.14
C THR A 615 -20.27 -39.68 -9.50
N LEU A 616 -20.00 -39.83 -10.79
CA LEU A 616 -18.64 -40.03 -11.31
C LEU A 616 -18.15 -38.69 -11.87
N SER A 617 -17.23 -38.04 -11.15
CA SER A 617 -16.54 -36.84 -11.60
C SER A 617 -15.27 -37.18 -12.36
N VAL A 618 -15.07 -36.51 -13.49
CA VAL A 618 -13.86 -36.58 -14.30
C VAL A 618 -13.22 -35.19 -14.31
N ASN A 619 -11.96 -35.11 -13.88
CA ASN A 619 -11.14 -33.91 -14.00
C ASN A 619 -9.89 -34.27 -14.80
N ILE A 620 -9.61 -33.50 -15.84
CA ILE A 620 -8.44 -33.66 -16.69
C ILE A 620 -7.66 -32.36 -16.64
N GLN A 621 -6.45 -32.41 -16.09
CA GLN A 621 -5.52 -31.29 -16.08
C GLN A 621 -4.42 -31.51 -17.13
N ASN A 622 -4.16 -30.48 -17.93
CA ASN A 622 -3.14 -30.48 -18.97
C ASN A 622 -2.15 -29.34 -18.75
N ILE A 623 -0.87 -29.64 -18.82
CA ILE A 623 0.22 -28.65 -18.78
C ILE A 623 1.08 -28.86 -20.03
N PHE A 624 1.40 -27.78 -20.74
CA PHE A 624 2.22 -27.84 -21.95
C PHE A 624 3.47 -26.98 -21.77
N GLU A 625 4.62 -27.62 -21.91
CA GLU A 625 5.94 -27.01 -21.72
C GLU A 625 6.80 -27.21 -22.97
N THR A 626 7.68 -26.26 -23.25
CA THR A 626 8.70 -26.36 -24.29
C THR A 626 10.00 -25.73 -23.78
N LYS A 627 11.12 -26.02 -24.43
CA LYS A 627 12.38 -25.34 -24.15
C LYS A 627 12.67 -24.35 -25.28
N ILE A 628 12.85 -23.07 -24.95
CA ILE A 628 13.33 -22.08 -25.91
C ILE A 628 14.84 -22.12 -25.91
N VAL A 629 15.42 -22.34 -27.08
CA VAL A 629 16.85 -22.37 -27.33
C VAL A 629 17.20 -21.16 -28.19
N LYS A 630 18.09 -20.30 -27.71
CA LYS A 630 18.65 -19.18 -28.46
C LYS A 630 20.16 -19.38 -28.57
N ARG A 631 20.70 -19.21 -29.77
CA ARG A 631 22.14 -19.23 -30.02
C ARG A 631 22.61 -17.81 -30.32
N ASP A 632 23.57 -17.33 -29.57
CA ASP A 632 24.21 -16.03 -29.84
C ASP A 632 25.21 -16.15 -31.00
N THR A 633 25.61 -15.00 -31.54
CA THR A 633 26.64 -14.77 -32.55
C THR A 633 28.00 -15.39 -32.23
N THR A 634 28.30 -15.65 -30.95
CA THR A 634 29.50 -16.37 -30.47
C THR A 634 29.36 -17.90 -30.50
N GLY A 635 28.17 -18.42 -30.80
CA GLY A 635 27.83 -19.84 -30.75
C GLY A 635 27.34 -20.34 -29.38
N GLU A 636 27.29 -19.48 -28.37
CA GLU A 636 26.78 -19.81 -27.02
C GLU A 636 25.28 -20.11 -27.08
N VAL A 637 24.86 -21.21 -26.45
CA VAL A 637 23.47 -21.69 -26.45
C VAL A 637 22.84 -21.39 -25.10
N THR A 638 21.79 -20.57 -25.11
CA THR A 638 20.97 -20.30 -23.93
C THR A 638 19.65 -21.06 -24.03
N GLU A 639 19.34 -21.81 -22.98
CA GLU A 639 18.13 -22.63 -22.90
C GLU A 639 17.22 -22.13 -21.77
N LYS A 640 15.94 -21.90 -22.07
CA LYS A 640 14.93 -21.49 -21.08
C LYS A 640 13.67 -22.35 -21.23
N ASN A 641 13.27 -23.03 -20.16
CA ASN A 641 11.98 -23.71 -20.13
C ASN A 641 10.84 -22.69 -20.12
N LEU A 642 9.87 -22.86 -21.01
CA LEU A 642 8.67 -22.03 -21.12
C LEU A 642 7.43 -22.92 -20.98
N LYS A 643 6.53 -22.53 -20.07
CA LYS A 643 5.19 -23.10 -20.01
C LYS A 643 4.31 -22.36 -21.01
N LEU A 644 3.90 -23.04 -22.08
CA LEU A 644 2.96 -22.50 -23.05
C LEU A 644 1.56 -22.43 -22.45
N ILE A 645 1.20 -23.44 -21.66
CA ILE A 645 -0.05 -23.52 -20.92
C ILE A 645 0.32 -23.99 -19.51
N ASP A 646 0.12 -23.12 -18.53
CA ASP A 646 0.38 -23.43 -17.12
C ASP A 646 -0.63 -24.43 -16.59
N ASN A 647 -1.88 -24.29 -17.04
CA ASN A 647 -2.98 -25.16 -16.67
C ASN A 647 -4.12 -25.05 -17.70
N LEU A 648 -4.52 -26.17 -18.28
CA LEU A 648 -5.80 -26.34 -18.97
C LEU A 648 -6.56 -27.48 -18.29
N SER A 649 -7.54 -27.13 -17.46
CA SER A 649 -8.36 -28.10 -16.74
C SER A 649 -9.74 -28.23 -17.37
N LEU A 650 -10.20 -29.46 -17.56
CA LEU A 650 -11.54 -29.79 -18.02
C LEU A 650 -12.20 -30.65 -16.94
N SER A 651 -13.38 -30.25 -16.46
CA SER A 651 -14.12 -31.01 -15.45
C SER A 651 -15.59 -31.14 -15.80
N SER A 652 -16.11 -32.37 -15.70
CA SER A 652 -17.52 -32.70 -15.82
C SER A 652 -17.81 -33.91 -14.91
N SER A 653 -19.08 -34.23 -14.72
CA SER A 653 -19.51 -35.32 -13.87
C SER A 653 -20.80 -35.94 -14.37
N TYR A 654 -21.00 -37.22 -14.08
CA TYR A 654 -22.23 -37.94 -14.43
C TYR A 654 -22.90 -38.46 -13.15
N ASN A 655 -24.14 -38.05 -12.87
CA ASN A 655 -24.93 -38.54 -11.74
C ASN A 655 -25.83 -39.70 -12.18
N PHE A 656 -25.49 -40.92 -11.77
CA PHE A 656 -26.27 -42.14 -12.07
C PHE A 656 -27.61 -42.21 -11.32
N ALA A 657 -27.81 -41.41 -10.29
CA ALA A 657 -29.04 -41.38 -9.50
C ALA A 657 -30.04 -40.30 -9.94
N ALA A 658 -29.68 -39.44 -10.91
CA ALA A 658 -30.60 -38.42 -11.41
C ALA A 658 -31.60 -39.03 -12.41
N ASP A 659 -32.86 -38.57 -12.35
CA ASP A 659 -33.91 -38.99 -13.28
C ASP A 659 -33.74 -38.38 -14.69
N SER A 660 -33.07 -37.23 -14.79
CA SER A 660 -32.78 -36.53 -16.04
C SER A 660 -31.56 -35.62 -15.89
N LEU A 661 -30.98 -35.19 -17.01
CA LEU A 661 -29.83 -34.28 -17.04
C LEU A 661 -28.61 -34.84 -16.31
N ASN A 662 -28.40 -36.16 -16.42
CA ASN A 662 -27.40 -36.91 -15.67
C ASN A 662 -25.96 -36.39 -15.87
N LEU A 663 -25.63 -35.84 -17.04
CA LEU A 663 -24.31 -35.31 -17.36
C LEU A 663 -24.20 -33.81 -17.01
N SER A 664 -23.40 -33.46 -16.01
CA SER A 664 -23.17 -32.06 -15.65
C SER A 664 -22.46 -31.28 -16.76
N GLN A 665 -22.63 -29.96 -16.72
CA GLN A 665 -21.90 -29.03 -17.57
C GLN A 665 -20.39 -29.30 -17.57
N LEU A 666 -19.75 -29.07 -18.71
CA LEU A 666 -18.30 -29.06 -18.83
C LEU A 666 -17.78 -27.69 -18.42
N THR A 667 -16.99 -27.66 -17.36
CA THR A 667 -16.25 -26.46 -16.94
C THR A 667 -14.82 -26.56 -17.44
N THR A 668 -14.33 -25.49 -18.06
CA THR A 668 -12.94 -25.38 -18.50
C THR A 668 -12.28 -24.20 -17.81
N SER A 669 -11.01 -24.37 -17.42
CA SER A 669 -10.17 -23.28 -16.96
C SER A 669 -8.84 -23.32 -17.70
N PHE A 670 -8.34 -22.15 -18.06
CA PHE A 670 -7.12 -21.97 -18.82
C PHE A 670 -6.28 -20.88 -18.17
N ARG A 671 -5.00 -21.16 -17.97
CA ARG A 671 -3.99 -20.20 -17.54
C ARG A 671 -2.74 -20.34 -18.40
N SER A 672 -2.19 -19.21 -18.81
CA SER A 672 -0.92 -19.15 -19.52
C SER A 672 -0.14 -17.90 -19.17
N SER A 673 1.16 -18.08 -18.92
CA SER A 673 2.19 -17.05 -18.88
C SER A 673 3.23 -17.24 -20.00
N ALA A 674 2.80 -17.73 -21.16
CA ALA A 674 3.71 -18.00 -22.29
C ALA A 674 4.40 -16.74 -22.84
N ILE A 675 3.74 -15.59 -22.69
CA ILE A 675 4.29 -14.29 -23.06
C ILE A 675 4.86 -13.65 -21.79
N ASP A 676 6.14 -13.32 -21.81
CA ASP A 676 6.83 -12.76 -20.66
C ASP A 676 6.15 -11.45 -20.19
N GLY A 677 5.88 -11.35 -18.90
CA GLY A 677 5.14 -10.22 -18.31
C GLY A 677 3.62 -10.20 -18.54
N ILE A 678 3.04 -11.13 -19.32
CA ILE A 678 1.58 -11.21 -19.53
C ILE A 678 1.01 -12.48 -18.87
N SER A 679 0.04 -12.29 -17.98
CA SER A 679 -0.76 -13.38 -17.41
C SER A 679 -2.13 -13.41 -18.09
N ILE A 680 -2.47 -14.55 -18.71
CA ILE A 680 -3.77 -14.80 -19.31
C ILE A 680 -4.51 -15.83 -18.47
N VAL A 681 -5.75 -15.52 -18.10
CA VAL A 681 -6.66 -16.44 -17.41
C VAL A 681 -7.99 -16.43 -18.15
N ALA A 682 -8.46 -17.60 -18.57
CA ALA A 682 -9.75 -17.78 -19.21
C ALA A 682 -10.54 -18.92 -18.56
N GLY A 683 -11.86 -18.83 -18.63
CA GLY A 683 -12.78 -19.85 -18.17
C GLY A 683 -13.96 -19.96 -19.12
N ALA A 684 -14.52 -21.15 -19.24
CA ALA A 684 -15.77 -21.36 -19.96
C ALA A 684 -16.62 -22.45 -19.33
N ARG A 685 -17.92 -22.35 -19.55
CA ARG A 685 -18.89 -23.40 -19.20
C ARG A 685 -19.69 -23.78 -20.43
N PHE A 686 -19.90 -25.08 -20.58
CA PHE A 686 -20.64 -25.65 -21.69
C PHE A 686 -21.74 -26.59 -21.19
N SER A 687 -22.93 -26.49 -21.78
CA SER A 687 -24.00 -27.47 -21.60
C SER A 687 -24.00 -28.47 -22.73
N PHE A 688 -24.17 -29.75 -22.39
CA PHE A 688 -24.34 -30.83 -23.38
C PHE A 688 -25.79 -30.98 -23.85
N TYR A 689 -26.73 -30.26 -23.23
CA TYR A 689 -28.16 -30.43 -23.39
C TYR A 689 -28.80 -29.31 -24.20
N GLN A 690 -29.86 -29.66 -24.92
CA GLN A 690 -30.76 -28.72 -25.57
C GLN A 690 -31.57 -27.91 -24.56
N ARG A 691 -32.22 -26.86 -25.05
CA ARG A 691 -33.18 -26.05 -24.29
C ARG A 691 -34.56 -26.09 -24.95
N ASN A 692 -35.61 -26.09 -24.15
CA ASN A 692 -36.99 -25.94 -24.62
C ASN A 692 -37.30 -24.49 -25.01
N GLU A 693 -38.53 -24.24 -25.47
CA GLU A 693 -39.02 -22.92 -25.88
C GLU A 693 -39.04 -21.89 -24.75
N SER A 694 -39.05 -22.33 -23.49
CA SER A 694 -38.95 -21.48 -22.30
C SER A 694 -37.49 -21.25 -21.85
N GLY A 695 -36.51 -21.81 -22.56
CA GLY A 695 -35.08 -21.72 -22.24
C GLY A 695 -34.59 -22.68 -21.16
N GLY A 696 -35.45 -23.55 -20.61
CA GLY A 696 -35.08 -24.60 -19.67
C GLY A 696 -34.34 -25.73 -20.36
N THR A 697 -33.30 -26.27 -19.72
CA THR A 697 -32.55 -27.42 -20.26
C THR A 697 -33.42 -28.66 -20.28
N ILE A 698 -33.39 -29.40 -21.39
CA ILE A 698 -34.10 -30.67 -21.57
C ILE A 698 -33.10 -31.81 -21.75
N ASP A 699 -33.46 -33.01 -21.32
CA ASP A 699 -32.59 -34.19 -21.36
C ASP A 699 -32.44 -34.79 -22.78
N ARG A 700 -31.99 -33.94 -23.71
CA ARG A 700 -31.63 -34.27 -25.09
C ARG A 700 -30.24 -33.74 -25.37
N LEU A 701 -29.31 -34.65 -25.66
CA LEU A 701 -27.92 -34.30 -25.91
C LEU A 701 -27.78 -33.64 -27.29
N LEU A 702 -27.14 -32.47 -27.32
CA LEU A 702 -26.87 -31.69 -28.54
C LEU A 702 -26.12 -32.50 -29.61
N ILE A 703 -25.24 -33.41 -29.18
CA ILE A 703 -24.43 -34.20 -30.12
C ILE A 703 -25.27 -35.17 -30.95
N LYS A 704 -26.36 -35.70 -30.38
CA LYS A 704 -27.21 -36.70 -31.05
C LYS A 704 -28.17 -36.05 -32.05
N GLU A 705 -28.74 -34.90 -31.68
CA GLU A 705 -29.84 -34.27 -32.43
C GLU A 705 -29.36 -33.15 -33.36
N GLU A 706 -28.35 -32.37 -32.95
CA GLU A 706 -27.85 -31.20 -33.71
C GLU A 706 -26.43 -31.39 -34.25
N GLY A 707 -25.76 -32.50 -33.93
CA GLY A 707 -24.36 -32.73 -34.28
C GLY A 707 -23.37 -31.78 -33.58
N ARG A 708 -23.82 -31.02 -32.57
CA ARG A 708 -23.00 -30.07 -31.81
C ARG A 708 -22.56 -30.70 -30.49
N LEU A 709 -21.26 -30.68 -30.19
CA LEU A 709 -20.74 -31.31 -28.96
C LEU A 709 -21.34 -30.70 -27.69
N ALA A 710 -21.37 -29.37 -27.61
CA ALA A 710 -21.91 -28.64 -26.46
C ALA A 710 -22.23 -27.18 -26.84
N GLN A 711 -23.07 -26.53 -26.06
CA GLN A 711 -23.41 -25.12 -26.14
C GLN A 711 -22.61 -24.34 -25.09
N ILE A 712 -21.85 -23.31 -25.50
CA ILE A 712 -21.20 -22.39 -24.55
C ILE A 712 -22.29 -21.61 -23.82
N GLU A 713 -22.22 -21.61 -22.49
CA GLU A 713 -23.12 -20.83 -21.63
C GLU A 713 -22.44 -19.56 -21.10
N ASN A 714 -21.16 -19.68 -20.75
CA ASN A 714 -20.36 -18.57 -20.27
C ASN A 714 -18.92 -18.70 -20.76
N PHE A 715 -18.31 -17.57 -21.07
CA PHE A 715 -16.90 -17.46 -21.40
C PHE A 715 -16.35 -16.17 -20.78
N ASN A 716 -15.25 -16.28 -20.06
CA ASN A 716 -14.54 -15.13 -19.52
C ASN A 716 -13.06 -15.23 -19.86
N ILE A 717 -12.45 -14.11 -20.21
CA ILE A 717 -11.00 -14.02 -20.40
C ILE A 717 -10.50 -12.71 -19.78
N SER A 718 -9.37 -12.81 -19.11
CA SER A 718 -8.64 -11.69 -18.54
C SER A 718 -7.17 -11.79 -18.91
N ALA A 719 -6.58 -10.66 -19.24
CA ALA A 719 -5.15 -10.54 -19.51
C ALA A 719 -4.60 -9.35 -18.74
N SER A 720 -3.50 -9.54 -18.03
CA SER A 720 -2.84 -8.47 -17.29
C SER A 720 -1.36 -8.42 -17.60
N THR A 721 -0.83 -7.22 -17.77
CA THR A 721 0.61 -6.98 -17.95
C THR A 721 1.04 -5.72 -17.22
N SER A 722 2.30 -5.68 -16.78
CA SER A 722 2.89 -4.51 -16.16
C SER A 722 4.21 -4.18 -16.83
N PHE A 723 4.28 -2.97 -17.34
CA PHE A 723 5.46 -2.40 -17.95
C PHE A 723 6.12 -1.46 -16.97
N ARG A 724 7.44 -1.56 -16.87
CA ARG A 724 8.29 -0.57 -16.21
C ARG A 724 9.49 -0.33 -17.12
N GLY A 725 9.84 0.93 -17.32
CA GLY A 725 10.97 1.31 -18.14
C GLY A 725 11.65 2.57 -17.59
N GLY A 726 12.83 2.88 -18.12
CA GLY A 726 13.69 3.95 -17.64
C GLY A 726 14.68 3.48 -16.55
N ASN A 727 15.84 4.13 -16.50
CA ASN A 727 16.81 3.88 -15.43
C ASN A 727 16.27 4.49 -14.13
N GLY A 728 16.52 3.85 -12.98
CA GLY A 728 16.04 4.33 -11.67
C GLY A 728 16.50 5.75 -11.26
N ARG A 729 17.26 6.45 -12.11
CA ARG A 729 17.68 7.84 -11.98
C ARG A 729 17.51 8.53 -13.35
N LEU A 730 16.90 9.70 -13.37
CA LEU A 730 16.89 10.56 -14.56
C LEU A 730 18.33 11.02 -14.84
N ASN A 731 18.82 10.81 -16.06
CA ASN A 731 20.06 11.46 -16.50
C ASN A 731 19.76 12.96 -16.66
N THR A 732 20.16 13.75 -15.67
CA THR A 732 20.19 15.21 -15.80
C THR A 732 21.27 15.57 -16.81
N PHE A 733 20.89 16.02 -18.00
CA PHE A 733 21.80 16.77 -18.84
C PHE A 733 21.95 18.15 -18.22
N THR A 734 22.95 18.31 -17.36
CA THR A 734 23.48 19.63 -17.05
C THR A 734 24.24 20.07 -18.31
N PRO A 735 23.77 21.08 -19.07
CA PRO A 735 24.60 21.64 -20.12
C PRO A 735 25.93 22.04 -19.49
N ILE A 736 27.03 21.67 -20.13
CA ILE A 736 28.36 22.11 -19.70
C ILE A 736 28.38 23.62 -19.95
N TYR A 737 28.02 24.43 -18.96
CA TYR A 737 28.38 25.83 -18.96
C TYR A 737 29.90 25.87 -18.99
N ARG A 738 30.46 26.16 -20.17
CA ARG A 738 31.90 26.36 -20.34
C ARG A 738 32.29 27.46 -19.35
N ARG A 739 33.11 27.12 -18.36
CA ARG A 739 33.60 28.04 -17.31
C ARG A 739 34.45 29.20 -17.86
N THR A 740 34.74 29.23 -19.15
CA THR A 740 35.52 30.27 -19.82
C THR A 740 34.58 31.18 -20.60
N TYR A 741 34.41 32.41 -20.11
CA TYR A 741 33.70 33.48 -20.80
C TYR A 741 34.48 33.87 -22.07
N ASP A 742 33.87 33.69 -23.24
CA ASP A 742 34.39 34.15 -24.53
C ASP A 742 33.68 35.45 -24.93
N PRO A 743 34.33 36.62 -24.83
CA PRO A 743 33.72 37.92 -25.14
C PRO A 743 33.37 38.11 -26.63
N PHE A 744 33.81 37.23 -27.53
CA PHE A 744 33.47 37.30 -28.95
C PHE A 744 32.23 36.48 -29.34
N ASN A 745 31.69 35.68 -28.43
CA ASN A 745 30.47 34.90 -28.66
C ASN A 745 29.24 35.63 -28.13
N GLN A 746 28.65 36.51 -28.95
CA GLN A 746 27.44 37.27 -28.59
C GLN A 746 26.14 36.45 -28.58
N GLY A 747 26.18 35.17 -28.98
CA GLY A 747 25.02 34.27 -28.93
C GLY A 747 24.49 33.99 -27.51
N ILE A 748 25.31 34.28 -26.49
CA ILE A 748 24.99 34.13 -25.05
C ILE A 748 23.91 35.13 -24.59
N PHE A 749 23.74 36.25 -25.30
CA PHE A 749 22.72 37.28 -24.99
C PHE A 749 21.41 37.11 -25.76
N SER A 750 21.28 36.04 -26.56
CA SER A 750 20.04 35.69 -27.23
C SER A 750 19.03 35.13 -26.21
N THR A 751 17.77 35.60 -26.22
CA THR A 751 16.69 35.05 -25.39
C THR A 751 16.31 33.61 -25.78
N ILE A 752 16.79 33.14 -26.92
CA ILE A 752 16.58 31.79 -27.47
C ILE A 752 17.96 31.19 -27.71
N ASP A 753 18.30 30.09 -27.03
CA ASP A 753 19.53 29.35 -27.27
C ASP A 753 19.64 29.01 -28.77
N PRO A 754 20.65 29.51 -29.52
CA PRO A 754 20.82 29.19 -30.94
C PRO A 754 20.99 27.70 -31.21
N GLY A 755 21.33 26.90 -30.19
CA GLY A 755 21.42 25.44 -30.22
C GLY A 755 20.10 24.70 -29.94
N PHE A 756 19.01 25.41 -29.62
CA PHE A 756 17.71 24.81 -29.33
C PHE A 756 17.14 24.10 -30.56
N GLY A 757 17.22 22.76 -30.56
CA GLY A 757 16.81 21.89 -31.68
C GLY A 757 17.94 21.32 -32.54
N TYR A 758 19.20 21.73 -32.30
CA TYR A 758 20.38 21.18 -32.99
C TYR A 758 21.02 19.99 -32.26
N GLU A 759 20.82 19.87 -30.94
CA GLU A 759 21.13 18.65 -30.19
C GLU A 759 19.89 17.74 -30.14
N PRO A 760 20.02 16.42 -30.37
CA PRO A 760 18.90 15.51 -30.21
C PRO A 760 18.38 15.63 -28.78
N VAL A 761 17.07 15.86 -28.63
CA VAL A 761 16.38 15.82 -27.33
C VAL A 761 16.91 14.62 -26.57
N ALA A 762 17.61 14.86 -25.46
CA ALA A 762 18.24 13.80 -24.69
C ALA A 762 17.23 12.64 -24.52
N PRO A 763 17.61 11.39 -24.82
CA PRO A 763 16.66 10.28 -24.82
C PRO A 763 15.97 10.24 -23.47
N LEU A 764 14.63 10.18 -23.50
CA LEU A 764 13.75 10.29 -22.34
C LEU A 764 13.93 9.04 -21.44
N ASN A 765 15.03 8.98 -20.70
CA ASN A 765 15.38 7.91 -19.75
C ASN A 765 14.65 8.10 -18.40
N SER A 766 13.40 8.57 -18.47
CA SER A 766 12.57 8.80 -17.30
C SER A 766 11.96 7.49 -16.81
N PRO A 767 12.00 7.18 -15.50
CA PRO A 767 11.32 6.01 -14.97
C PRO A 767 9.82 6.15 -15.20
N TRP A 768 9.24 5.15 -15.85
CA TRP A 768 7.80 5.08 -16.12
C TRP A 768 7.24 3.71 -15.76
N SER A 769 5.97 3.69 -15.38
CA SER A 769 5.21 2.47 -15.12
C SER A 769 3.83 2.53 -15.77
N LEU A 770 3.33 1.36 -16.17
CA LEU A 770 2.00 1.17 -16.74
C LEU A 770 1.52 -0.25 -16.42
N THR A 771 0.32 -0.40 -15.86
CA THR A 771 -0.33 -1.71 -15.68
C THR A 771 -1.59 -1.76 -16.54
N LEU A 772 -1.63 -2.68 -17.52
CA LEU A 772 -2.81 -2.91 -18.34
C LEU A 772 -3.55 -4.15 -17.83
N ARG A 773 -4.88 -4.05 -17.72
CA ARG A 773 -5.79 -5.14 -17.39
C ARG A 773 -6.93 -5.16 -18.39
N PHE A 774 -6.98 -6.18 -19.23
CA PHE A 774 -8.10 -6.46 -20.12
C PHE A 774 -9.02 -7.49 -19.49
N ARG A 775 -10.32 -7.30 -19.61
CA ARG A 775 -11.35 -8.25 -19.20
C ARG A 775 -12.45 -8.31 -20.25
N TYR A 776 -12.82 -9.53 -20.63
CA TYR A 776 -13.97 -9.82 -21.47
C TYR A 776 -14.82 -10.89 -20.81
N ASP A 777 -16.11 -10.62 -20.68
CA ASP A 777 -17.11 -11.57 -20.18
C ASP A 777 -18.22 -11.70 -21.24
N TRP A 778 -18.58 -12.94 -21.56
CA TRP A 778 -19.67 -13.29 -22.46
C TRP A 778 -20.58 -14.29 -21.77
N THR A 779 -21.88 -14.01 -21.74
CA THR A 779 -22.88 -14.90 -21.14
C THR A 779 -24.03 -15.11 -22.11
N TYR A 780 -24.30 -16.36 -22.41
CA TYR A 780 -25.43 -16.79 -23.23
C TYR A 780 -26.76 -16.41 -22.57
N ARG A 781 -27.72 -15.97 -23.39
CA ARG A 781 -29.11 -15.73 -22.98
C ARG A 781 -30.02 -16.38 -24.01
N PHE A 782 -30.94 -17.24 -23.56
CA PHE A 782 -31.87 -17.90 -24.46
C PHE A 782 -32.81 -16.88 -25.11
N ASN A 783 -33.03 -16.99 -26.43
CA ASN A 783 -33.83 -16.07 -27.25
C ASN A 783 -33.51 -14.58 -27.12
N GLN A 784 -32.31 -14.23 -26.65
CA GLN A 784 -31.87 -12.86 -26.46
C GLN A 784 -30.43 -12.71 -26.90
N SER A 785 -30.02 -11.48 -27.22
CA SER A 785 -28.59 -11.22 -27.45
C SER A 785 -27.79 -11.57 -26.20
N PRO A 786 -26.63 -12.24 -26.35
CA PRO A 786 -25.79 -12.58 -25.21
C PRO A 786 -25.33 -11.32 -24.50
N ARG A 787 -25.22 -11.38 -23.17
CA ARG A 787 -24.65 -10.28 -22.38
C ARG A 787 -23.15 -10.27 -22.60
N LYS A 788 -22.61 -9.12 -22.97
CA LYS A 788 -21.18 -8.90 -23.21
C LYS A 788 -20.69 -7.77 -22.32
N ASN A 789 -19.48 -7.92 -21.79
CA ASN A 789 -18.74 -6.88 -21.12
C ASN A 789 -17.29 -6.95 -21.62
N ALA A 790 -16.70 -5.81 -21.97
CA ALA A 790 -15.37 -5.77 -22.55
C ALA A 790 -14.70 -4.47 -22.10
N THR A 791 -13.73 -4.57 -21.20
CA THR A 791 -13.04 -3.39 -20.65
C THR A 791 -11.53 -3.56 -20.69
N ILE A 792 -10.83 -2.46 -20.92
CA ILE A 792 -9.40 -2.36 -20.66
C ILE A 792 -9.15 -1.23 -19.67
N ASN A 793 -8.41 -1.52 -18.61
CA ASN A 793 -8.03 -0.55 -17.59
C ASN A 793 -6.51 -0.42 -17.57
N ALA A 794 -6.03 0.80 -17.78
CA ALA A 794 -4.65 1.21 -17.65
C ALA A 794 -4.49 1.96 -16.32
N SER A 795 -3.81 1.32 -15.37
CA SER A 795 -3.58 1.84 -14.02
C SER A 795 -2.10 2.09 -13.78
N ASN A 796 -1.78 2.88 -12.74
CA ASN A 796 -0.41 3.23 -12.37
C ASN A 796 0.39 3.87 -13.52
N ILE A 797 -0.28 4.57 -14.44
CA ILE A 797 0.41 5.34 -15.49
C ILE A 797 1.12 6.46 -14.74
N SER A 798 2.44 6.36 -14.63
CA SER A 798 3.26 7.34 -13.92
C SER A 798 4.55 7.50 -14.68
N PHE A 799 4.95 8.73 -14.95
CA PHE A 799 6.24 9.04 -15.56
C PHE A 799 6.69 10.44 -15.14
N ASN A 800 8.01 10.66 -15.08
CA ASN A 800 8.54 11.98 -14.80
C ASN A 800 8.72 12.75 -16.12
N LEU A 801 8.03 13.87 -16.29
CA LEU A 801 8.17 14.74 -17.47
C LEU A 801 9.58 15.37 -17.51
N THR A 802 10.09 15.73 -16.34
CA THR A 802 11.45 16.23 -16.09
C THR A 802 11.84 15.80 -14.65
N PRO A 803 13.09 15.99 -14.17
CA PRO A 803 13.48 15.59 -12.82
C PRO A 803 12.60 16.14 -11.68
N LYS A 804 11.99 17.31 -11.90
CA LYS A 804 11.14 17.99 -10.92
C LYS A 804 9.65 17.81 -11.17
N TRP A 805 9.23 17.22 -12.30
CA TRP A 805 7.82 17.08 -12.66
C TRP A 805 7.43 15.61 -12.79
N ARG A 806 6.40 15.21 -12.04
CA ARG A 806 5.82 13.86 -12.09
C ARG A 806 4.38 13.94 -12.52
N PHE A 807 4.02 13.19 -13.55
CA PHE A 807 2.65 13.02 -14.00
C PHE A 807 2.17 11.62 -13.66
N SER A 808 0.90 11.51 -13.26
CA SER A 808 0.25 10.22 -13.09
C SER A 808 -1.22 10.26 -13.48
N THR A 809 -1.72 9.16 -14.02
CA THR A 809 -3.13 9.02 -14.44
C THR A 809 -3.58 7.55 -14.41
N SER A 810 -4.89 7.35 -14.51
CA SER A 810 -5.53 6.06 -14.73
C SER A 810 -6.58 6.23 -15.82
N LEU A 811 -6.56 5.34 -16.81
CA LEU A 811 -7.47 5.35 -17.95
C LEU A 811 -8.22 4.02 -17.99
N GLY A 812 -9.43 4.04 -18.52
CA GLY A 812 -10.12 2.82 -18.90
C GLY A 812 -11.03 3.07 -20.09
N TYR A 813 -11.35 2.00 -20.81
CA TYR A 813 -12.21 2.04 -21.97
C TYR A 813 -13.14 0.84 -21.97
N ASP A 814 -14.43 1.09 -22.17
CA ASP A 814 -15.46 0.07 -22.36
C ASP A 814 -15.71 -0.10 -23.87
N PHE A 815 -15.37 -1.28 -24.39
CA PHE A 815 -15.52 -1.61 -25.81
C PHE A 815 -16.97 -1.95 -26.20
N ILE A 816 -17.88 -2.13 -25.24
CA ILE A 816 -19.30 -2.36 -25.51
C ILE A 816 -20.05 -1.04 -25.59
N GLU A 817 -19.80 -0.13 -24.64
CA GLU A 817 -20.40 1.20 -24.59
C GLU A 817 -19.68 2.23 -25.46
N GLU A 818 -18.49 1.89 -25.97
CA GLU A 818 -17.62 2.76 -26.78
C GLU A 818 -17.24 4.07 -26.07
N LYS A 819 -17.04 3.99 -24.75
CA LYS A 819 -16.79 5.15 -23.88
C LYS A 819 -15.54 4.97 -23.02
N LEU A 820 -14.87 6.08 -22.74
CA LEU A 820 -13.84 6.14 -21.71
C LEU A 820 -14.46 6.06 -20.33
N THR A 821 -13.85 5.31 -19.42
CA THR A 821 -14.23 5.31 -18.01
C THR A 821 -13.76 6.60 -17.34
N PRO A 822 -14.36 7.01 -16.21
CA PRO A 822 -13.92 8.18 -15.47
C PRO A 822 -12.41 8.18 -15.22
N THR A 823 -11.76 9.30 -15.55
CA THR A 823 -10.30 9.44 -15.57
C THR A 823 -9.88 10.57 -14.66
N GLN A 824 -8.72 10.38 -14.02
CA GLN A 824 -8.09 11.38 -13.18
C GLN A 824 -6.67 11.64 -13.65
N PHE A 825 -6.27 12.90 -13.64
CA PHE A 825 -4.91 13.32 -13.92
C PHE A 825 -4.32 13.99 -12.69
N ALA A 826 -3.08 13.65 -12.38
CA ALA A 826 -2.34 14.27 -11.29
C ALA A 826 -0.98 14.71 -11.79
N LEU A 827 -0.61 15.95 -11.47
CA LEU A 827 0.63 16.58 -11.85
C LEU A 827 1.27 17.15 -10.58
N ASN A 828 2.48 16.67 -10.27
CA ASN A 828 3.24 17.11 -9.12
C ASN A 828 4.54 17.77 -9.60
N ARG A 829 4.91 18.89 -8.96
CA ARG A 829 6.17 19.58 -9.22
C ARG A 829 6.91 19.86 -7.92
N ASN A 830 8.16 19.43 -7.84
CA ASN A 830 9.09 19.89 -6.83
C ASN A 830 9.69 21.24 -7.28
N LEU A 831 9.42 22.28 -6.51
CA LEU A 831 9.91 23.65 -6.66
C LEU A 831 11.06 23.93 -5.67
N GLU A 832 11.85 22.90 -5.34
CA GLU A 832 12.92 22.87 -4.33
C GLU A 832 12.40 23.04 -2.91
N CYS A 833 12.01 24.27 -2.57
CA CYS A 833 11.47 24.64 -1.27
C CYS A 833 9.98 24.39 -1.12
N TRP A 834 9.28 24.21 -2.25
CA TRP A 834 7.84 24.00 -2.31
C TRP A 834 7.54 22.74 -3.11
N ASP A 835 6.43 22.09 -2.77
CA ASP A 835 5.82 21.04 -3.59
C ASP A 835 4.45 21.52 -4.03
N LEU A 836 4.24 21.47 -5.34
CA LEU A 836 2.97 21.78 -5.98
C LEU A 836 2.33 20.46 -6.41
N SER A 837 1.05 20.28 -6.08
CA SER A 837 0.24 19.17 -6.53
C SER A 837 -1.05 19.68 -7.14
N PHE A 838 -1.32 19.25 -8.37
CA PHE A 838 -2.54 19.55 -9.09
C PHE A 838 -3.22 18.23 -9.47
N ARG A 839 -4.49 18.06 -9.11
CA ARG A 839 -5.29 16.90 -9.52
C ARG A 839 -6.58 17.36 -10.17
N ILE A 840 -7.00 16.66 -11.21
CA ILE A 840 -8.17 17.02 -12.00
C ILE A 840 -8.90 15.78 -12.47
N SER A 841 -10.23 15.82 -12.41
CA SER A 841 -11.11 14.96 -13.19
C SER A 841 -11.95 15.85 -14.12
N PRO A 842 -11.58 15.94 -15.41
CA PRO A 842 -12.15 16.97 -16.30
C PRO A 842 -13.47 16.57 -16.97
N PHE A 843 -13.85 15.28 -16.91
CA PHE A 843 -15.05 14.75 -17.56
C PHE A 843 -15.68 13.63 -16.74
N GLY A 844 -16.95 13.35 -17.00
CA GLY A 844 -17.80 12.49 -16.18
C GLY A 844 -18.66 13.29 -15.20
N GLU A 845 -19.45 12.60 -14.39
CA GLU A 845 -20.38 13.21 -13.43
C GLU A 845 -19.67 13.93 -12.26
N ASN A 846 -18.38 13.64 -12.05
CA ASN A 846 -17.65 13.99 -10.83
C ASN A 846 -16.43 14.86 -11.15
N GLN A 847 -16.68 16.08 -11.63
CA GLN A 847 -15.62 17.00 -12.03
C GLN A 847 -15.06 17.76 -10.83
N PHE A 848 -13.74 17.75 -10.67
CA PHE A 848 -13.07 18.52 -9.63
C PHE A 848 -11.69 18.98 -10.08
N TYR A 849 -11.22 20.04 -9.44
CA TYR A 849 -9.89 20.62 -9.62
C TYR A 849 -9.32 20.87 -8.23
N LEU A 850 -8.22 20.20 -7.91
CA LEU A 850 -7.57 20.29 -6.62
C LEU A 850 -6.18 20.87 -6.80
N PHE A 851 -5.92 21.97 -6.10
CA PHE A 851 -4.63 22.65 -6.09
C PHE A 851 -4.07 22.70 -4.66
N ARG A 852 -2.88 22.15 -4.49
CA ARG A 852 -2.15 22.14 -3.22
C ARG A 852 -0.74 22.68 -3.43
N LEU A 853 -0.32 23.59 -2.56
CA LEU A 853 1.03 24.12 -2.50
C LEU A 853 1.54 24.01 -1.05
N THR A 854 2.65 23.30 -0.84
CA THR A 854 3.21 23.03 0.50
C THR A 854 4.70 23.33 0.54
N VAL A 855 5.22 23.84 1.66
CA VAL A 855 6.67 23.97 1.86
C VAL A 855 7.27 22.58 2.06
N ASN A 856 8.38 22.25 1.38
CA ASN A 856 9.00 20.92 1.43
C ASN A 856 9.71 20.67 2.79
N SER A 857 10.31 21.72 3.39
CA SER A 857 10.99 21.61 4.68
C SER A 857 10.02 21.34 5.83
N SER A 858 10.27 20.23 6.53
CA SER A 858 9.57 19.87 7.77
C SER A 858 9.81 20.91 8.89
N GLN A 859 11.02 21.47 9.01
CA GLN A 859 11.37 22.46 10.04
C GLN A 859 10.49 23.72 9.96
N ILE A 860 10.24 24.24 8.76
CA ILE A 860 9.41 25.45 8.58
C ILE A 860 7.92 25.17 8.70
N GLN A 861 7.45 24.00 8.25
CA GLN A 861 6.07 23.57 8.51
C GLN A 861 5.75 23.64 10.01
N THR A 862 6.70 23.26 10.87
CA THR A 862 6.50 23.26 12.33
C THR A 862 6.45 24.65 12.95
N LEU A 863 7.10 25.65 12.34
CA LEU A 863 7.08 27.01 12.85
C LEU A 863 5.71 27.67 12.67
N PHE A 864 5.03 27.38 11.55
CA PHE A 864 3.63 27.77 11.35
C PHE A 864 2.67 27.10 12.33
N GLN A 865 3.07 25.96 12.88
CA GLN A 865 2.28 25.12 13.76
C GLN A 865 2.45 25.48 15.25
N LYS A 866 3.63 25.98 15.65
CA LYS A 866 3.99 26.33 17.04
C LYS A 866 3.70 27.80 17.41
N LEU A 867 2.54 28.35 17.04
CA LEU A 867 2.14 29.71 17.44
C LEU A 867 1.95 29.80 18.99
N PRO A 868 2.49 30.83 19.66
CA PRO A 868 2.65 30.89 21.11
C PRO A 868 1.35 30.93 21.93
N VAL A 869 0.18 31.10 21.31
CA VAL A 869 -1.12 31.13 22.03
C VAL A 869 -1.59 29.72 22.45
N LEU A 870 -1.04 28.65 21.87
CA LEU A 870 -1.53 27.27 22.09
C LEU A 870 -0.57 26.38 22.91
N LYS A 871 0.58 26.92 23.34
CA LYS A 871 1.67 26.18 24.02
C LYS A 871 1.35 25.67 25.44
N ASN A 872 0.22 26.09 26.02
CA ASN A 872 -0.16 25.69 27.39
C ASN A 872 -0.71 24.25 27.49
N LEU A 873 -0.93 23.55 26.36
CA LEU A 873 -1.43 22.17 26.36
C LEU A 873 -0.33 21.10 26.34
N GLU A 874 0.89 21.42 25.90
CA GLU A 874 1.99 20.42 25.78
C GLU A 874 2.77 20.20 27.09
N ARG A 875 2.68 21.12 28.07
CA ARG A 875 3.51 21.06 29.30
C ARG A 875 2.96 20.16 30.42
N GLY A 876 1.87 19.42 30.18
CA GLY A 876 1.17 18.66 31.23
C GLY A 876 1.73 17.27 31.57
N SER A 877 2.56 16.64 30.73
CA SER A 877 2.91 15.23 30.92
C SER A 877 4.29 14.94 31.51
N ASP A 878 5.21 15.91 31.54
CA ASP A 878 6.55 15.69 32.08
C ASP A 878 6.62 16.12 33.56
N ARG A 879 6.05 15.28 34.43
CA ARG A 879 6.53 15.20 35.82
C ARG A 879 7.66 14.17 35.88
N PRO A 880 8.89 14.54 36.24
CA PRO A 880 9.90 13.56 36.57
C PRO A 880 9.44 12.77 37.80
N ARG A 881 9.48 11.43 37.69
CA ARG A 881 9.31 10.53 38.84
C ARG A 881 10.55 10.67 39.72
N ASN A 882 10.34 11.13 40.96
CA ASN A 882 11.10 10.64 42.11
C ASN A 882 10.42 9.38 42.63
#